data_AF-A0A100IFH1-F1
#
_entry.id   AF-A0A100IFH1-F1
#
_cell.length_a   1.000
_cell.length_b   1.000
_cell.length_c   1.000
_cell.angle_alpha   90.00
_cell.angle_beta   90.00
_cell.angle_gamma   90.00
#
_symmetry.space_group_name_H-M   'P 1'
#
loop_
_entity.id
_entity.type
_entity.pdbx_description
1 polymer ?
#
loop_
_entity_poly.entity_id
_entity_poly.type
_entity_poly.pdbx_seq_one_letter_code
_entity_poly.pdbx_strand_id
1 'polypeptide(L)'
;MDSIIDQIRTLAGTADEPGRTSIYNDLRSLLPELQSPMDMIMDLFNSHLRVSVIMLGMNIGLFRKLAVDDRVWTTSELAKDLMVDLRLLERILRYLAANGIIEETTVGEFRAKRTTMMLADERSEAFVLYAFETCGPASQAFPAFFAENNYDDITDNKNTPFQKAFQTDLTCFEWLSKHPKLFGSLQKVMTGLQSTDWLSDFDLFHQEADRVVPSAVHPGEPFFIDVGGGHGHQCIQLRDKYPHLRGRLVLQDLPEAIDHLPPPDGIQVMAHDIFQPQTIKGAMFYYLRRILHDYPDSQCTQILQHLATAMGPDSRILVDEMVLPDVNASWQATLADMSLMISLGGKERTKKQWTELAKLVGLRIEEIHTYDLESSTSIIVFRRNNMDLFHSAGFASYVTKLMDQQHVPGLAIAIIHNDQIASAGYGHASLDPEIPCTADTLFDIASSAKSLTAAAMGLLVDDNDMFPDIQYDAVMSTLLPEDFVMSGEGYTEGVTVEDILSHRSGMPRHDESYMSVRAAKPDNARSITRNLRNLPVAAPLRSKYIYCNMMYTVATHLVEVKSGQDFGTFLEERIFKPLDMASTTLQPSSARSKGFGSRMATGYTWKKADSTYRGLESPDYPEGQGAGSIISSVNDFIKFVKAFMNHEDPINKNVYEGLTRLRAFVNPNPARRKRHSSPVAYAAGLDIYFYKGHMVVGHNGVFSGFASRFFFLPDFSFGAVIMGNSDGANGIATTLVQKLIDNILGVTDEIPQDSKSKDTRSVEIRDPKPQAEAKDTNPMSKNQEKKEKKKQEKKTQAKKSQGIQKGQVDEQKPKRNTPQPPTIPFSAYADNYWNPGYHNLLVQIRDDALFIDATDRSMGFTLKFEHVSDDRKFDAHLTDWLDGSDDIVKAEFVIEDAQVTRLGLQLEEMLKEMIWFEKKDGVRSGAARVQTPLFGVMP
;
A
#
# COMPACT_ATOMS: atom_id res chain seq x y z
N MET A 1 62.56 22.01 22.41
CA MET A 1 62.21 21.87 20.99
C MET A 1 62.42 20.44 20.56
N ASP A 2 63.65 19.90 20.61
CA ASP A 2 63.93 18.48 20.29
C ASP A 2 63.08 17.49 21.11
N SER A 3 62.89 17.78 22.41
CA SER A 3 62.02 16.99 23.30
C SER A 3 60.55 16.87 22.81
N ILE A 4 59.98 17.91 22.20
CA ILE A 4 58.59 17.88 21.69
C ILE A 4 58.51 17.06 20.40
N ILE A 5 59.47 17.24 19.49
CA ILE A 5 59.55 16.48 18.24
C ILE A 5 59.74 14.99 18.53
N ASP A 6 60.59 14.64 19.48
CA ASP A 6 60.84 13.24 19.86
C ASP A 6 59.63 12.62 20.55
N GLN A 7 58.87 13.39 21.34
CA GLN A 7 57.60 12.93 21.92
C GLN A 7 56.56 12.63 20.83
N ILE A 8 56.38 13.53 19.87
CA ILE A 8 55.43 13.33 18.75
C ILE A 8 55.86 12.12 17.91
N ARG A 9 57.16 11.97 17.60
CA ARG A 9 57.70 10.81 16.89
C ARG A 9 57.45 9.51 17.64
N THR A 10 57.63 9.53 18.96
CA THR A 10 57.38 8.36 19.82
C THR A 10 55.90 7.98 19.79
N LEU A 11 55.00 8.96 19.99
CA LEU A 11 53.55 8.74 19.94
C LEU A 11 53.10 8.18 18.59
N ALA A 12 53.55 8.79 17.48
CA ALA A 12 53.22 8.33 16.13
C ALA A 12 53.83 6.95 15.81
N GLY A 13 54.99 6.62 16.38
CA GLY A 13 55.65 5.32 16.23
C GLY A 13 54.98 4.18 16.98
N THR A 14 54.25 4.48 18.06
CA THR A 14 53.51 3.49 18.86
C THR A 14 52.03 3.38 18.51
N ALA A 15 51.48 4.33 17.76
CA ALA A 15 50.07 4.35 17.35
C ALA A 15 49.76 3.34 16.23
N ASP A 16 48.51 2.92 16.14
CA ASP A 16 47.94 2.29 14.94
C ASP A 16 47.60 3.35 13.87
N GLU A 17 47.04 2.96 12.73
CA GLU A 17 46.70 3.93 11.67
C GLU A 17 45.69 5.00 12.14
N PRO A 18 44.56 4.66 12.80
CA PRO A 18 43.64 5.66 13.33
C PRO A 18 44.31 6.63 14.32
N GLY A 19 45.16 6.11 15.21
CA GLY A 19 45.94 6.95 16.12
C GLY A 19 46.91 7.88 15.39
N ARG A 20 47.58 7.42 14.32
CA ARG A 20 48.43 8.27 13.47
C ARG A 20 47.63 9.36 12.76
N THR A 21 46.46 9.03 12.22
CA THR A 21 45.56 10.00 11.59
C THR A 21 45.11 11.06 12.60
N SER A 22 44.74 10.66 13.82
CA SER A 22 44.36 11.58 14.89
C SER A 22 45.48 12.56 15.20
N ILE A 23 46.71 12.06 15.41
CA ILE A 23 47.89 12.90 15.64
C ILE A 23 48.11 13.87 14.47
N TYR A 24 47.99 13.40 13.23
CA TYR A 24 48.14 14.26 12.05
C TYR A 24 47.10 15.39 12.03
N ASN A 25 45.84 15.09 12.31
CA ASN A 25 44.76 16.08 12.34
C ASN A 25 44.95 17.09 13.47
N ASP A 26 45.41 16.65 14.65
CA ASP A 26 45.73 17.53 15.78
C ASP A 26 46.90 18.48 15.46
N LEU A 27 47.94 17.97 14.79
CA LEU A 27 49.06 18.82 14.34
C LEU A 27 48.61 19.82 13.28
N ARG A 28 47.70 19.42 12.39
CA ARG A 28 47.13 20.30 11.35
C ARG A 28 46.25 21.39 11.96
N SER A 29 45.45 21.09 12.99
CA SER A 29 44.60 22.09 13.67
C SER A 29 45.43 23.07 14.51
N LEU A 30 46.53 22.60 15.11
CA LEU A 30 47.45 23.43 15.89
C LEU A 30 48.30 24.37 15.00
N LEU A 31 48.65 23.94 13.78
CA LEU A 31 49.58 24.69 12.93
C LEU A 31 49.14 26.15 12.66
N PRO A 32 47.87 26.46 12.30
CA PRO A 32 47.40 27.84 12.18
C PRO A 32 47.52 28.67 13.46
N GLU A 33 47.44 28.06 14.65
CA GLU A 33 47.62 28.76 15.93
C GLU A 33 49.08 29.19 16.16
N LEU A 34 50.03 28.51 15.50
CA LEU A 34 51.47 28.78 15.60
C LEU A 34 51.98 29.73 14.52
N GLN A 35 51.25 29.89 13.41
CA GLN A 35 51.67 30.71 12.27
C GLN A 35 51.43 32.21 12.53
N SER A 36 52.39 33.05 12.16
CA SER A 36 52.11 34.48 12.02
C SER A 36 51.24 34.73 10.78
N PRO A 37 50.53 35.88 10.69
CA PRO A 37 49.78 36.22 9.48
C PRO A 37 50.62 36.21 8.20
N MET A 38 51.90 36.57 8.29
CA MET A 38 52.82 36.52 7.14
C MET A 38 53.19 35.09 6.75
N ASP A 39 53.38 34.19 7.73
CA ASP A 39 53.66 32.78 7.45
C ASP A 39 52.48 32.12 6.74
N MET A 40 51.26 32.42 7.18
CA MET A 40 50.03 31.94 6.55
C MET A 40 49.93 32.41 5.09
N ILE A 41 50.15 33.70 4.83
CA ILE A 41 50.13 34.25 3.45
C ILE A 41 51.21 33.59 2.60
N MET A 42 52.42 33.43 3.12
CA MET A 42 53.52 32.80 2.37
C MET A 42 53.25 31.32 2.09
N ASP A 43 52.64 30.57 3.01
CA ASP A 43 52.26 29.18 2.76
C ASP A 43 51.15 29.07 1.71
N LEU A 44 50.18 30.00 1.69
CA LEU A 44 49.18 30.10 0.62
C LEU A 44 49.83 30.33 -0.76
N PHE A 45 50.73 31.31 -0.88
CA PHE A 45 51.50 31.53 -2.12
C PHE A 45 52.31 30.30 -2.53
N ASN A 46 52.92 29.65 -1.53
CA ASN A 46 53.76 28.48 -1.75
C ASN A 46 52.95 27.24 -2.14
N SER A 47 51.67 27.12 -1.76
CA SER A 47 50.83 25.96 -2.05
C SER A 47 50.74 25.62 -3.55
N HIS A 48 50.56 26.64 -4.41
CA HIS A 48 50.54 26.50 -5.86
C HIS A 48 51.91 26.12 -6.43
N LEU A 49 52.97 26.74 -5.90
CA LEU A 49 54.33 26.48 -6.35
C LEU A 49 54.79 25.07 -5.96
N ARG A 50 54.40 24.61 -4.76
CA ARG A 50 54.79 23.30 -4.21
C ARG A 50 54.30 22.17 -5.11
N VAL A 51 53.01 22.16 -5.45
CA VAL A 51 52.46 21.15 -6.36
C VAL A 51 53.07 21.23 -7.77
N SER A 52 53.33 22.43 -8.27
CA SER A 52 53.95 22.64 -9.60
C SER A 52 55.38 22.10 -9.66
N VAL A 53 56.19 22.33 -8.62
CA VAL A 53 57.58 21.83 -8.56
C VAL A 53 57.61 20.32 -8.33
N ILE A 54 56.66 19.76 -7.57
CA ILE A 54 56.49 18.30 -7.47
C ILE A 54 56.14 17.72 -8.83
N MET A 55 55.18 18.30 -9.55
CA MET A 55 54.81 17.84 -10.90
C MET A 55 56.00 17.90 -11.87
N LEU A 56 56.79 18.97 -11.82
CA LEU A 56 58.04 19.07 -12.58
C LEU A 56 59.04 17.96 -12.20
N GLY A 57 59.22 17.71 -10.90
CA GLY A 57 60.07 16.64 -10.38
C GLY A 57 59.64 15.25 -10.87
N MET A 58 58.33 14.98 -10.93
CA MET A 58 57.78 13.75 -11.51
C MET A 58 58.07 13.67 -13.01
N ASN A 59 57.82 14.74 -13.76
CA ASN A 59 58.02 14.80 -15.21
C ASN A 59 59.47 14.52 -15.63
N ILE A 60 60.45 14.99 -14.85
CA ILE A 60 61.88 14.72 -15.12
C ILE A 60 62.36 13.39 -14.54
N GLY A 61 61.51 12.63 -13.82
CA GLY A 61 61.88 11.36 -13.20
C GLY A 61 62.72 11.47 -11.92
N LEU A 62 62.75 12.65 -11.28
CA LEU A 62 63.60 12.93 -10.12
C LEU A 62 63.30 12.01 -8.93
N PHE A 63 62.04 11.86 -8.54
CA PHE A 63 61.68 11.10 -7.34
C PHE A 63 62.00 9.61 -7.50
N ARG A 64 61.68 9.02 -8.66
CA ARG A 64 62.04 7.63 -8.97
C ARG A 64 63.55 7.42 -8.93
N LYS A 65 64.31 8.39 -9.44
CA LYS A 65 65.79 8.35 -9.43
C LYS A 65 66.36 8.40 -8.02
N LEU A 66 65.86 9.31 -7.18
CA LEU A 66 66.29 9.42 -5.79
C LEU A 66 65.86 8.20 -4.95
N ALA A 67 64.75 7.55 -5.30
CA ALA A 67 64.19 6.43 -4.54
C ALA A 67 64.85 5.06 -4.82
N VAL A 68 65.83 4.97 -5.73
CA VAL A 68 66.47 3.69 -6.09
C VAL A 68 67.26 3.10 -4.92
N ASP A 69 67.94 3.94 -4.15
CA ASP A 69 68.74 3.57 -2.98
C ASP A 69 68.81 4.73 -1.96
N ASP A 70 69.32 4.46 -0.77
CA ASP A 70 69.48 5.47 0.30
C ASP A 70 70.78 6.27 0.15
N ARG A 71 71.30 6.39 -1.08
CA ARG A 71 72.57 7.07 -1.31
C ARG A 71 72.39 8.58 -1.37
N VAL A 72 73.50 9.28 -1.13
CA VAL A 72 73.61 10.72 -1.35
C VAL A 72 73.98 10.97 -2.81
N TRP A 73 73.24 11.87 -3.46
CA TRP A 73 73.42 12.28 -4.84
C TRP A 73 73.97 13.70 -4.92
N THR A 74 74.99 13.92 -5.73
CA THR A 74 75.41 15.28 -6.06
C THR A 74 74.49 15.90 -7.10
N THR A 75 74.35 17.23 -7.06
CA THR A 75 73.57 17.99 -8.07
C THR A 75 74.07 17.71 -9.49
N SER A 76 75.40 17.55 -9.67
CA SER A 76 76.02 17.29 -10.98
C SER A 76 75.67 15.91 -11.55
N GLU A 77 75.61 14.88 -10.69
CA GLU A 77 75.18 13.55 -11.09
C GLU A 77 73.71 13.52 -11.50
N LEU A 78 72.84 14.13 -10.70
CA LEU A 78 71.41 14.20 -11.01
C LEU A 78 71.15 15.01 -12.29
N ALA A 79 71.84 16.14 -12.48
CA ALA A 79 71.69 16.97 -13.68
C ALA A 79 72.06 16.21 -14.95
N LYS A 80 73.15 15.45 -14.90
CA LYS A 80 73.61 14.61 -16.02
C LYS A 80 72.62 13.48 -16.31
N ASP A 81 72.19 12.75 -15.28
CA ASP A 81 71.34 11.57 -15.44
C ASP A 81 69.90 11.92 -15.86
N LEU A 82 69.35 13.01 -15.32
CA LEU A 82 68.00 13.48 -15.64
C LEU A 82 67.96 14.35 -16.89
N MET A 83 69.13 14.68 -17.47
CA MET A 83 69.28 15.58 -18.62
C MET A 83 68.66 16.98 -18.38
N VAL A 84 68.90 17.54 -17.20
CA VAL A 84 68.41 18.87 -16.80
C VAL A 84 69.59 19.82 -16.60
N ASP A 85 69.42 21.10 -16.93
CA ASP A 85 70.43 22.12 -16.65
C ASP A 85 70.83 22.14 -15.17
N LEU A 86 72.13 22.18 -14.90
CA LEU A 86 72.69 22.08 -13.55
C LEU A 86 72.13 23.15 -12.61
N ARG A 87 72.05 24.41 -13.07
CA ARG A 87 71.61 25.54 -12.24
C ARG A 87 70.11 25.51 -12.00
N LEU A 88 69.35 25.07 -13.00
CA LEU A 88 67.91 24.86 -12.85
C LEU A 88 67.64 23.76 -11.82
N LEU A 89 68.31 22.60 -11.95
CA LEU A 89 68.12 21.48 -11.05
C LEU A 89 68.54 21.83 -9.62
N GLU A 90 69.64 22.55 -9.43
CA GLU A 90 70.06 23.02 -8.11
C GLU A 90 68.96 23.84 -7.40
N ARG A 91 68.31 24.75 -8.13
CA ARG A 91 67.20 25.56 -7.58
C ARG A 91 66.00 24.68 -7.19
N ILE A 92 65.67 23.68 -8.01
CA ILE A 92 64.58 22.74 -7.75
C ILE A 92 64.88 21.90 -6.51
N LEU A 93 66.08 21.32 -6.43
CA LEU A 93 66.49 20.47 -5.31
C LEU A 93 66.50 21.25 -3.99
N ARG A 94 67.07 22.46 -3.96
CA ARG A 94 67.03 23.33 -2.77
C ARG A 94 65.60 23.66 -2.33
N TYR A 95 64.70 23.94 -3.27
CA TYR A 95 63.29 24.20 -2.95
C TYR A 95 62.58 22.96 -2.38
N LEU A 96 62.79 21.79 -2.99
CA LEU A 96 62.23 20.52 -2.51
C LEU A 96 62.78 20.15 -1.12
N ALA A 97 64.06 20.42 -0.85
CA ALA A 97 64.68 20.21 0.44
C ALA A 97 64.07 21.13 1.52
N ALA A 98 63.92 22.42 1.21
CA ALA A 98 63.30 23.39 2.11
C ALA A 98 61.83 23.09 2.43
N ASN A 99 61.11 22.43 1.51
CA ASN A 99 59.73 21.97 1.71
C ASN A 99 59.66 20.53 2.26
N GLY A 100 60.77 19.95 2.71
CA GLY A 100 60.81 18.65 3.38
C GLY A 100 60.53 17.44 2.47
N ILE A 101 60.55 17.62 1.15
CA ILE A 101 60.30 16.56 0.17
C ILE A 101 61.52 15.68 -0.03
N ILE A 102 62.72 16.28 -0.01
CA ILE A 102 64.03 15.60 -0.04
C ILE A 102 64.90 16.15 1.11
N GLU A 103 66.09 15.60 1.34
CA GLU A 103 67.04 16.11 2.33
C GLU A 103 68.30 16.64 1.64
N GLU A 104 68.76 17.84 2.03
CA GLU A 104 70.08 18.39 1.68
C GLU A 104 71.07 18.03 2.79
N THR A 105 72.03 17.14 2.51
CA THR A 105 72.97 16.61 3.53
C THR A 105 74.17 17.53 3.73
N THR A 106 74.60 18.19 2.65
CA THR A 106 75.60 19.26 2.62
C THR A 106 75.46 20.02 1.30
N VAL A 107 76.31 21.01 1.06
CA VAL A 107 76.23 21.89 -0.13
C VAL A 107 76.21 21.07 -1.42
N GLY A 108 75.07 21.10 -2.12
CA GLY A 108 74.90 20.45 -3.42
C GLY A 108 74.71 18.93 -3.39
N GLU A 109 74.49 18.35 -2.22
CA GLU A 109 74.28 16.92 -1.99
C GLU A 109 72.90 16.64 -1.38
N PHE A 110 72.17 15.69 -1.99
CA PHE A 110 70.77 15.41 -1.65
C PHE A 110 70.48 13.91 -1.53
N ARG A 111 69.53 13.53 -0.67
CA ARG A 111 69.03 12.15 -0.54
C ARG A 111 67.52 12.08 -0.42
N ALA A 112 66.96 10.91 -0.69
CA ALA A 112 65.54 10.63 -0.54
C ALA A 112 65.09 10.67 0.94
N LYS A 113 63.83 11.00 1.15
CA LYS A 113 63.08 10.86 2.42
C LYS A 113 61.87 9.96 2.19
N ARG A 114 61.16 9.60 3.27
CA ARG A 114 59.88 8.87 3.18
C ARG A 114 58.89 9.54 2.20
N THR A 115 58.82 10.87 2.20
CA THR A 115 58.01 11.66 1.27
C THR A 115 58.46 11.51 -0.19
N THR A 116 59.77 11.48 -0.46
CA THR A 116 60.31 11.16 -1.80
C THR A 116 59.88 9.78 -2.27
N MET A 117 59.98 8.78 -1.39
CA MET A 117 59.60 7.39 -1.70
C MET A 117 58.10 7.29 -2.02
N MET A 118 57.26 8.00 -1.26
CA MET A 118 55.82 8.10 -1.54
C MET A 118 55.54 8.71 -2.91
N LEU A 119 56.26 9.78 -3.29
CA LEU A 119 56.10 10.44 -4.60
C LEU A 119 56.71 9.66 -5.76
N ALA A 120 57.58 8.67 -5.48
CA ALA A 120 58.11 7.76 -6.49
C ALA A 120 57.15 6.61 -6.83
N ASP A 121 56.14 6.35 -5.99
CA ASP A 121 55.09 5.35 -6.24
C ASP A 121 54.20 5.77 -7.42
N GLU A 122 53.93 4.82 -8.32
CA GLU A 122 53.17 5.06 -9.54
C GLU A 122 51.73 5.55 -9.27
N ARG A 123 51.11 5.15 -8.15
CA ARG A 123 49.76 5.61 -7.79
C ARG A 123 49.80 7.04 -7.29
N SER A 124 50.79 7.42 -6.49
CA SER A 124 50.97 8.80 -6.05
C SER A 124 51.22 9.73 -7.24
N GLU A 125 52.01 9.28 -8.21
CA GLU A 125 52.24 10.04 -9.45
C GLU A 125 50.95 10.21 -10.27
N ALA A 126 50.13 9.16 -10.40
CA ALA A 126 48.83 9.25 -11.05
C ALA A 126 47.90 10.23 -10.31
N PHE A 127 47.90 10.20 -8.98
CA PHE A 127 47.10 11.11 -8.15
C PHE A 127 47.54 12.57 -8.32
N VAL A 128 48.84 12.85 -8.23
CA VAL A 128 49.37 14.21 -8.41
C VAL A 128 49.12 14.71 -9.83
N LEU A 129 49.28 13.86 -10.86
CA LEU A 129 48.97 14.23 -12.24
C LEU A 129 47.48 14.62 -12.38
N TYR A 130 46.56 13.82 -11.85
CA TYR A 130 45.13 14.11 -11.92
C TYR A 130 44.76 15.38 -11.12
N ALA A 131 45.29 15.51 -9.90
CA ALA A 131 45.06 16.69 -9.07
C ALA A 131 45.59 17.97 -9.73
N PHE A 132 46.75 17.91 -10.39
CA PHE A 132 47.38 19.08 -11.01
C PHE A 132 46.79 19.44 -12.37
N GLU A 133 46.63 18.47 -13.28
CA GLU A 133 46.21 18.73 -14.67
C GLU A 133 44.69 18.78 -14.85
N THR A 134 43.92 18.21 -13.91
CA THR A 134 42.44 18.18 -13.99
C THR A 134 41.81 19.06 -12.90
N CYS A 135 41.99 18.70 -11.63
CA CYS A 135 41.32 19.39 -10.53
C CYS A 135 41.86 20.83 -10.36
N GLY A 136 43.16 21.04 -10.59
CA GLY A 136 43.84 22.32 -10.46
C GLY A 136 43.21 23.42 -11.32
N PRO A 137 43.17 23.28 -12.67
CA PRO A 137 42.55 24.25 -13.56
C PRO A 137 41.08 24.52 -13.20
N ALA A 138 40.29 23.48 -12.92
CA ALA A 138 38.89 23.63 -12.53
C ALA A 138 38.74 24.44 -11.22
N SER A 139 39.58 24.16 -10.23
CA SER A 139 39.62 24.91 -8.96
C SER A 139 40.04 26.36 -9.14
N GLN A 140 40.92 26.66 -10.09
CA GLN A 140 41.30 28.06 -10.40
C GLN A 140 40.18 28.82 -11.13
N ALA A 141 39.36 28.14 -11.92
CA ALA A 141 38.20 28.74 -12.60
C ALA A 141 37.02 29.00 -11.65
N PHE A 142 37.00 28.34 -10.48
CA PHE A 142 35.90 28.33 -9.52
C PHE A 142 35.38 29.73 -9.11
N PRO A 143 36.22 30.71 -8.71
CA PRO A 143 35.70 32.02 -8.29
C PRO A 143 35.08 32.81 -9.45
N ALA A 144 35.70 32.75 -10.63
CA ALA A 144 35.23 33.46 -11.81
C ALA A 144 33.93 32.85 -12.36
N PHE A 145 33.78 31.52 -12.29
CA PHE A 145 32.55 30.83 -12.64
C PHE A 145 31.37 31.34 -11.81
N PHE A 146 31.47 31.38 -10.48
CA PHE A 146 30.35 31.83 -9.65
C PHE A 146 30.06 33.32 -9.80
N ALA A 147 31.09 34.16 -10.01
CA ALA A 147 30.87 35.57 -10.31
C ALA A 147 30.04 35.77 -11.60
N GLU A 148 30.22 34.92 -12.60
CA GLU A 148 29.46 34.93 -13.86
C GLU A 148 28.06 34.31 -13.72
N ASN A 149 27.86 33.42 -12.74
CA ASN A 149 26.61 32.71 -12.48
C ASN A 149 25.87 33.23 -11.22
N ASN A 150 26.08 34.50 -10.85
CA ASN A 150 25.41 35.16 -9.71
C ASN A 150 25.51 34.44 -8.36
N TYR A 151 26.50 33.58 -8.17
CA TYR A 151 26.66 32.73 -6.99
C TYR A 151 25.48 31.77 -6.73
N ASP A 152 24.74 31.38 -7.77
CA ASP A 152 23.69 30.36 -7.69
C ASP A 152 24.29 28.95 -7.56
N ASP A 153 23.55 28.01 -6.94
CA ASP A 153 23.98 26.61 -6.82
C ASP A 153 24.07 25.92 -8.20
N ILE A 154 24.93 24.92 -8.31
CA ILE A 154 25.12 24.15 -9.55
C ILE A 154 23.99 23.13 -9.67
N THR A 155 23.21 23.25 -10.75
CA THR A 155 22.07 22.36 -11.03
C THR A 155 22.23 21.55 -12.32
N ASP A 156 23.31 21.79 -13.07
CA ASP A 156 23.62 21.15 -14.35
C ASP A 156 25.09 20.71 -14.37
N ASN A 157 25.34 19.42 -14.61
CA ASN A 157 26.67 18.84 -14.69
C ASN A 157 27.44 19.22 -15.97
N LYS A 158 26.80 19.92 -16.90
CA LYS A 158 27.41 20.57 -18.07
C LYS A 158 27.69 22.06 -17.86
N ASN A 159 27.34 22.62 -16.70
CA ASN A 159 27.63 24.01 -16.35
C ASN A 159 28.29 24.11 -14.99
N THR A 160 29.58 23.79 -14.93
CA THR A 160 30.40 23.82 -13.72
C THR A 160 31.72 24.59 -13.99
N PRO A 161 32.52 24.89 -12.95
CA PRO A 161 33.86 25.44 -13.13
C PRO A 161 34.76 24.63 -14.07
N PHE A 162 34.53 23.32 -14.18
CA PHE A 162 35.26 22.45 -15.11
C PHE A 162 35.12 22.93 -16.56
N GLN A 163 33.90 23.17 -17.04
CA GLN A 163 33.67 23.62 -18.41
C GLN A 163 34.34 24.97 -18.69
N LYS A 164 34.36 25.85 -17.69
CA LYS A 164 35.08 27.13 -17.78
C LYS A 164 36.59 26.93 -17.90
N ALA A 165 37.17 26.04 -17.10
CA ALA A 165 38.61 25.79 -17.09
C ALA A 165 39.10 25.16 -18.40
N PHE A 166 38.34 24.22 -18.96
CA PHE A 166 38.76 23.46 -20.15
C PHE A 166 38.10 23.94 -21.45
N GLN A 167 37.30 25.01 -21.39
CA GLN A 167 36.62 25.62 -22.55
C GLN A 167 35.87 24.58 -23.38
N THR A 168 35.04 23.77 -22.71
CA THR A 168 34.34 22.61 -23.27
C THR A 168 32.86 22.64 -22.89
N ASP A 169 32.00 22.04 -23.70
CA ASP A 169 30.57 21.82 -23.44
C ASP A 169 30.26 20.40 -22.94
N LEU A 170 31.27 19.54 -22.90
CA LEU A 170 31.21 18.18 -22.39
C LEU A 170 31.18 18.14 -20.86
N THR A 171 30.59 17.09 -20.30
CA THR A 171 30.79 16.72 -18.88
C THR A 171 32.25 16.31 -18.64
N CYS A 172 32.68 16.30 -17.37
CA CYS A 172 34.04 15.91 -17.00
C CYS A 172 34.42 14.51 -17.51
N PHE A 173 33.55 13.51 -17.32
CA PHE A 173 33.82 12.14 -17.78
C PHE A 173 33.87 12.03 -19.31
N GLU A 174 32.96 12.70 -20.03
CA GLU A 174 32.99 12.75 -21.50
C GLU A 174 34.28 13.39 -22.01
N TRP A 175 34.75 14.46 -21.36
CA TRP A 175 36.01 15.12 -21.71
C TRP A 175 37.22 14.25 -21.39
N LEU A 176 37.28 13.64 -20.20
CA LEU A 176 38.37 12.75 -19.79
C LEU A 176 38.49 11.54 -20.70
N SER A 177 37.38 10.96 -21.16
CA SER A 177 37.39 9.84 -22.11
C SER A 177 38.16 10.16 -23.41
N LYS A 178 38.21 11.44 -23.80
CA LYS A 178 38.97 11.94 -24.95
C LYS A 178 40.44 12.21 -24.63
N HIS A 179 40.86 12.07 -23.37
CA HIS A 179 42.21 12.34 -22.86
C HIS A 179 42.77 11.13 -22.08
N PRO A 180 43.19 10.07 -22.80
CA PRO A 180 43.48 8.76 -22.22
C PRO A 180 44.53 8.74 -21.09
N LYS A 181 45.53 9.65 -21.15
CA LYS A 181 46.55 9.77 -20.09
C LYS A 181 45.92 10.21 -18.76
N LEU A 182 45.04 11.22 -18.80
CA LEU A 182 44.37 11.75 -17.61
C LEU A 182 43.31 10.79 -17.10
N PHE A 183 42.56 10.18 -18.01
CA PHE A 183 41.57 9.16 -17.66
C PHE A 183 42.20 7.92 -17.02
N GLY A 184 43.32 7.44 -17.56
CA GLY A 184 44.08 6.34 -16.96
C GLY A 184 44.62 6.69 -15.56
N SER A 185 45.00 7.95 -15.32
CA SER A 185 45.37 8.40 -13.97
C SER A 185 44.18 8.43 -13.02
N LEU A 186 43.01 8.94 -13.44
CA LEU A 186 41.80 8.90 -12.63
C LEU A 186 41.42 7.46 -12.26
N GLN A 187 41.47 6.52 -13.20
CA GLN A 187 41.18 5.11 -12.93
C GLN A 187 42.09 4.53 -11.85
N LYS A 188 43.41 4.83 -11.90
CA LYS A 188 44.37 4.42 -10.85
C LYS A 188 44.03 5.03 -9.49
N VAL A 189 43.65 6.31 -9.46
CA VAL A 189 43.20 6.99 -8.23
C VAL A 189 41.96 6.30 -7.64
N MET A 190 40.95 6.03 -8.48
CA MET A 190 39.71 5.38 -8.04
C MET A 190 39.96 3.98 -7.45
N THR A 191 40.87 3.19 -8.03
CA THR A 191 41.25 1.87 -7.46
C THR A 191 41.99 1.96 -6.12
N GLY A 192 42.77 3.03 -5.89
CA GLY A 192 43.50 3.22 -4.63
C GLY A 192 42.62 3.60 -3.44
N LEU A 193 41.42 4.13 -3.70
CA LEU A 193 40.42 4.55 -2.70
C LEU A 193 39.45 3.41 -2.30
N GLN A 194 39.73 2.16 -2.70
CA GLN A 194 38.94 0.97 -2.39
C GLN A 194 39.68 0.13 -1.33
N SER A 195 39.48 0.39 -0.03
CA SER A 195 40.21 -0.35 1.02
C SER A 195 39.38 -0.88 2.19
N THR A 196 38.08 -0.57 2.28
CA THR A 196 37.22 -0.98 3.41
C THR A 196 36.13 -1.97 2.97
N ASP A 197 35.94 -3.04 3.76
CA ASP A 197 34.89 -4.04 3.56
C ASP A 197 33.54 -3.46 4.01
N TRP A 198 32.70 -3.06 3.05
CA TRP A 198 31.36 -2.53 3.31
C TRP A 198 30.38 -3.55 3.91
N LEU A 199 30.76 -4.83 3.94
CA LEU A 199 30.01 -5.92 4.57
C LEU A 199 30.46 -6.20 6.00
N SER A 200 31.30 -5.37 6.60
CA SER A 200 31.69 -5.53 8.01
C SER A 200 30.50 -5.19 8.89
N ASP A 201 30.03 -6.13 9.71
CA ASP A 201 28.93 -5.93 10.67
C ASP A 201 27.61 -5.43 10.03
N PHE A 202 27.37 -5.77 8.76
CA PHE A 202 26.14 -5.41 8.06
C PHE A 202 25.08 -6.51 8.15
N ASP A 203 24.49 -6.66 9.33
CA ASP A 203 23.58 -7.75 9.70
C ASP A 203 22.40 -7.93 8.74
N LEU A 204 21.78 -6.83 8.29
CA LEU A 204 20.65 -6.87 7.35
C LEU A 204 21.01 -7.68 6.10
N PHE A 205 22.17 -7.40 5.50
CA PHE A 205 22.61 -8.10 4.30
C PHE A 205 22.94 -9.55 4.59
N HIS A 206 23.66 -9.82 5.68
CA HIS A 206 24.05 -11.17 6.10
C HIS A 206 22.82 -12.07 6.27
N GLN A 207 21.80 -11.59 6.97
CA GLN A 207 20.57 -12.35 7.22
C GLN A 207 19.82 -12.68 5.93
N GLU A 208 19.67 -11.72 5.01
CA GLU A 208 18.99 -11.98 3.73
C GLU A 208 19.80 -12.90 2.83
N ALA A 209 21.13 -12.78 2.82
CA ALA A 209 22.00 -13.67 2.06
C ALA A 209 21.91 -15.12 2.58
N ASP A 210 21.92 -15.31 3.90
CA ASP A 210 21.87 -16.64 4.53
C ASP A 210 20.52 -17.35 4.34
N ARG A 211 19.43 -16.59 4.14
CA ARG A 211 18.09 -17.15 3.83
C ARG A 211 17.98 -17.72 2.42
N VAL A 212 18.88 -17.40 1.51
CA VAL A 212 18.81 -17.87 0.13
C VAL A 212 19.15 -19.36 0.05
N VAL A 213 18.13 -20.19 -0.19
CA VAL A 213 18.31 -21.63 -0.38
C VAL A 213 18.79 -21.93 -1.81
N PRO A 214 19.90 -22.66 -1.99
CA PRO A 214 20.36 -23.09 -3.31
C PRO A 214 19.35 -24.02 -3.98
N SER A 215 18.96 -23.74 -5.23
CA SER A 215 18.11 -24.62 -6.03
C SER A 215 18.86 -25.09 -7.27
N ALA A 216 18.89 -26.40 -7.49
CA ALA A 216 19.53 -27.01 -8.66
C ALA A 216 18.65 -26.99 -9.93
N VAL A 217 17.36 -26.60 -9.81
CA VAL A 217 16.34 -26.78 -10.86
C VAL A 217 15.93 -25.45 -11.53
N HIS A 218 16.07 -24.33 -10.83
CA HIS A 218 15.78 -23.00 -11.36
C HIS A 218 16.97 -22.07 -11.07
N PRO A 219 17.53 -21.38 -12.10
CA PRO A 219 18.38 -20.23 -11.83
C PRO A 219 17.53 -19.24 -11.05
N GLY A 220 17.91 -19.01 -9.80
CA GLY A 220 17.07 -18.26 -8.89
C GLY A 220 16.92 -16.80 -9.28
N GLU A 221 15.87 -16.15 -8.78
CA GLU A 221 15.65 -14.72 -8.99
C GLU A 221 16.89 -13.90 -8.57
N PRO A 222 17.20 -12.81 -9.31
CA PRO A 222 18.33 -11.94 -8.99
C PRO A 222 18.26 -11.43 -7.55
N PHE A 223 19.32 -11.66 -6.79
CA PHE A 223 19.43 -11.25 -5.39
C PHE A 223 20.05 -9.85 -5.29
N PHE A 224 21.11 -9.58 -6.04
CA PHE A 224 21.86 -8.33 -5.97
C PHE A 224 22.12 -7.79 -7.36
N ILE A 225 21.74 -6.54 -7.60
CA ILE A 225 22.00 -5.80 -8.84
C ILE A 225 22.96 -4.67 -8.52
N ASP A 226 24.18 -4.74 -9.06
CA ASP A 226 25.21 -3.69 -8.98
C ASP A 226 24.98 -2.70 -10.13
N VAL A 227 24.30 -1.59 -9.83
CA VAL A 227 23.85 -0.59 -10.82
C VAL A 227 24.95 0.46 -10.99
N GLY A 228 25.54 0.55 -12.18
CA GLY A 228 26.75 1.34 -12.41
C GLY A 228 27.99 0.72 -11.78
N GLY A 229 28.06 -0.62 -11.73
CA GLY A 229 29.07 -1.35 -10.97
C GLY A 229 30.49 -1.37 -11.57
N GLY A 230 30.69 -0.75 -12.74
CA GLY A 230 31.97 -0.67 -13.45
C GLY A 230 32.55 -2.06 -13.74
N HIS A 231 33.67 -2.38 -13.08
CA HIS A 231 34.37 -3.66 -13.25
C HIS A 231 33.78 -4.80 -12.41
N GLY A 232 32.68 -4.55 -11.67
CA GLY A 232 31.95 -5.57 -10.91
C GLY A 232 32.64 -6.05 -9.63
N HIS A 233 33.51 -5.22 -9.04
CA HIS A 233 34.24 -5.58 -7.82
C HIS A 233 33.30 -6.01 -6.68
N GLN A 234 32.12 -5.40 -6.55
CA GLN A 234 31.20 -5.70 -5.45
C GLN A 234 30.48 -7.02 -5.67
N CYS A 235 30.08 -7.30 -6.90
CA CYS A 235 29.60 -8.62 -7.30
C CYS A 235 30.67 -9.71 -7.06
N ILE A 236 31.94 -9.45 -7.39
CA ILE A 236 33.06 -10.38 -7.15
C ILE A 236 33.24 -10.64 -5.64
N GLN A 237 33.28 -9.58 -4.84
CA GLN A 237 33.39 -9.68 -3.38
C GLN A 237 32.24 -10.49 -2.78
N LEU A 238 31.01 -10.24 -3.23
CA LEU A 238 29.82 -10.97 -2.77
C LEU A 238 29.83 -12.43 -3.18
N ARG A 239 30.25 -12.75 -4.41
CA ARG A 239 30.41 -14.12 -4.87
C ARG A 239 31.41 -14.88 -4.00
N ASP A 240 32.53 -14.24 -3.66
CA ASP A 240 33.61 -14.87 -2.90
C ASP A 240 33.22 -15.06 -1.43
N LYS A 241 32.47 -14.10 -0.84
CA LYS A 241 31.95 -14.18 0.54
C LYS A 241 30.72 -15.10 0.67
N TYR A 242 29.85 -15.13 -0.35
CA TYR A 242 28.61 -15.93 -0.39
C TYR A 242 28.52 -16.79 -1.67
N PRO A 243 29.25 -17.91 -1.72
CA PRO A 243 29.30 -18.76 -2.92
C PRO A 243 27.95 -19.31 -3.36
N HIS A 244 26.96 -19.40 -2.47
CA HIS A 244 25.60 -19.86 -2.79
C HIS A 244 24.75 -18.82 -3.52
N LEU A 245 25.14 -17.54 -3.55
CA LEU A 245 24.49 -16.50 -4.35
C LEU A 245 24.91 -16.51 -5.82
N ARG A 246 25.81 -17.42 -6.20
CA ARG A 246 26.29 -17.57 -7.56
C ARG A 246 25.15 -17.74 -8.56
N GLY A 247 25.17 -16.97 -9.64
CA GLY A 247 24.11 -16.91 -10.65
C GLY A 247 22.92 -16.01 -10.28
N ARG A 248 22.94 -15.36 -9.12
CA ARG A 248 21.93 -14.37 -8.67
C ARG A 248 22.50 -12.96 -8.52
N LEU A 249 23.76 -12.75 -8.92
CA LEU A 249 24.45 -11.46 -8.91
C LEU A 249 24.45 -10.90 -10.32
N VAL A 250 24.03 -9.65 -10.49
CA VAL A 250 23.97 -8.97 -11.78
C VAL A 250 24.77 -7.68 -11.73
N LEU A 251 25.73 -7.52 -12.64
CA LEU A 251 26.43 -6.29 -12.92
C LEU A 251 25.72 -5.54 -14.05
N GLN A 252 25.36 -4.29 -13.80
CA GLN A 252 24.79 -3.37 -14.77
C GLN A 252 25.69 -2.14 -14.96
N ASP A 253 25.97 -1.79 -16.22
CA ASP A 253 26.64 -0.55 -16.59
C ASP A 253 26.35 -0.19 -18.07
N LEU A 254 26.87 0.94 -18.53
CA LEU A 254 26.77 1.35 -19.94
C LEU A 254 27.45 0.31 -20.86
N PRO A 255 26.95 0.10 -22.11
CA PRO A 255 27.51 -0.87 -23.05
C PRO A 255 29.03 -0.74 -23.20
N GLU A 256 29.54 0.48 -23.34
CA GLU A 256 30.95 0.78 -23.56
C GLU A 256 31.82 0.42 -22.35
N ALA A 257 31.26 0.41 -21.14
CA ALA A 257 31.97 0.05 -19.91
C ALA A 257 32.13 -1.47 -19.75
N ILE A 258 31.20 -2.26 -20.29
CA ILE A 258 31.16 -3.72 -20.10
C ILE A 258 31.56 -4.54 -21.34
N ASP A 259 31.58 -3.95 -22.54
CA ASP A 259 31.89 -4.64 -23.80
C ASP A 259 33.28 -5.31 -23.82
N HIS A 260 34.20 -4.88 -22.94
CA HIS A 260 35.55 -5.42 -22.82
C HIS A 260 35.79 -6.23 -21.54
N LEU A 261 34.77 -6.40 -20.69
CA LEU A 261 34.87 -7.19 -19.47
C LEU A 261 34.55 -8.66 -19.78
N PRO A 262 35.49 -9.60 -19.58
CA PRO A 262 35.14 -11.01 -19.61
C PRO A 262 34.13 -11.26 -18.46
N PRO A 263 32.95 -11.82 -18.74
CA PRO A 263 31.90 -11.97 -17.72
C PRO A 263 32.45 -12.79 -16.56
N PRO A 264 32.53 -12.22 -15.34
CA PRO A 264 33.09 -12.92 -14.21
C PRO A 264 32.28 -14.18 -13.93
N ASP A 265 32.99 -15.27 -13.66
CA ASP A 265 32.37 -16.56 -13.40
C ASP A 265 31.32 -16.47 -12.27
N GLY A 266 30.08 -16.85 -12.55
CA GLY A 266 28.96 -16.79 -11.60
C GLY A 266 28.23 -15.44 -11.48
N ILE A 267 28.58 -14.43 -12.28
CA ILE A 267 27.97 -13.10 -12.28
C ILE A 267 27.38 -12.82 -13.67
N GLN A 268 26.13 -12.38 -13.73
CA GLN A 268 25.51 -11.96 -14.97
C GLN A 268 25.91 -10.51 -15.28
N VAL A 269 26.36 -10.23 -16.51
CA VAL A 269 26.67 -8.87 -16.96
C VAL A 269 25.58 -8.40 -17.90
N MET A 270 25.08 -7.18 -17.71
CA MET A 270 23.96 -6.62 -18.46
C MET A 270 24.19 -5.14 -18.79
N ALA A 271 24.02 -4.76 -20.05
CA ALA A 271 24.02 -3.36 -20.44
C ALA A 271 22.77 -2.66 -19.87
N HIS A 272 22.95 -1.55 -19.17
CA HIS A 272 21.87 -0.73 -18.65
C HIS A 272 22.33 0.73 -18.44
N ASP A 273 21.57 1.67 -18.99
CA ASP A 273 21.67 3.10 -18.67
C ASP A 273 20.83 3.40 -17.43
N ILE A 274 21.46 3.91 -16.38
CA ILE A 274 20.84 4.22 -15.07
C ILE A 274 19.73 5.28 -15.16
N PHE A 275 19.70 6.08 -16.23
CA PHE A 275 18.65 7.05 -16.49
C PHE A 275 17.42 6.46 -17.20
N GLN A 276 17.46 5.17 -17.53
CA GLN A 276 16.33 4.43 -18.09
C GLN A 276 15.63 3.60 -16.99
N PRO A 277 14.34 3.22 -17.19
CA PRO A 277 13.66 2.33 -16.25
C PRO A 277 14.41 1.02 -16.02
N GLN A 278 14.64 0.68 -14.75
CA GLN A 278 15.32 -0.55 -14.34
C GLN A 278 14.63 -1.81 -14.91
N THR A 279 15.40 -2.65 -15.60
CA THR A 279 14.92 -3.79 -16.38
C THR A 279 14.60 -5.02 -15.53
N ILE A 280 15.34 -5.22 -14.44
CA ILE A 280 15.12 -6.32 -13.50
C ILE A 280 14.16 -5.85 -12.41
N LYS A 281 13.12 -6.63 -12.13
CA LYS A 281 12.09 -6.32 -11.13
C LYS A 281 12.21 -7.27 -9.94
N GLY A 282 11.89 -6.78 -8.74
CA GLY A 282 11.79 -7.61 -7.55
C GLY A 282 13.12 -8.12 -6.96
N ALA A 283 14.28 -7.65 -7.41
CA ALA A 283 15.55 -8.08 -6.82
C ALA A 283 15.64 -7.68 -5.33
N MET A 284 16.30 -8.49 -4.50
CA MET A 284 16.42 -8.20 -3.05
C MET A 284 17.16 -6.88 -2.81
N PHE A 285 18.27 -6.66 -3.51
CA PHE A 285 19.08 -5.45 -3.40
C PHE A 285 19.37 -4.84 -4.77
N TYR A 286 19.05 -3.55 -4.92
CA TYR A 286 19.61 -2.69 -5.97
C TYR A 286 20.69 -1.83 -5.33
N TYR A 287 21.93 -1.97 -5.76
CA TYR A 287 23.08 -1.36 -5.11
C TYR A 287 23.72 -0.30 -6.02
N LEU A 288 24.03 0.85 -5.44
CA LEU A 288 24.66 2.00 -6.07
C LEU A 288 25.86 2.39 -5.22
N ARG A 289 27.07 2.39 -5.77
CA ARG A 289 28.28 2.83 -5.04
C ARG A 289 28.97 3.96 -5.78
N ARG A 290 29.08 5.13 -5.13
CA ARG A 290 29.72 6.32 -5.73
C ARG A 290 29.10 6.67 -7.09
N ILE A 291 27.78 6.78 -7.11
CA ILE A 291 26.99 7.11 -8.30
C ILE A 291 26.20 8.39 -8.07
N LEU A 292 25.34 8.43 -7.06
CA LEU A 292 24.46 9.56 -6.78
C LEU A 292 25.23 10.80 -6.33
N HIS A 293 26.42 10.66 -5.72
CA HIS A 293 27.25 11.80 -5.36
C HIS A 293 27.82 12.56 -6.57
N ASP A 294 27.85 11.95 -7.76
CA ASP A 294 28.34 12.59 -9.00
C ASP A 294 27.29 13.50 -9.66
N TYR A 295 26.05 13.48 -9.17
CA TYR A 295 24.92 14.15 -9.82
C TYR A 295 24.19 15.15 -8.91
N PRO A 296 23.60 16.21 -9.48
CA PRO A 296 22.62 17.04 -8.80
C PRO A 296 21.34 16.27 -8.42
N ASP A 297 20.58 16.81 -7.47
CA ASP A 297 19.40 16.12 -6.90
C ASP A 297 18.31 15.77 -7.92
N SER A 298 18.16 16.54 -9.00
CA SER A 298 17.15 16.27 -10.03
C SER A 298 17.41 14.95 -10.77
N GLN A 299 18.67 14.69 -11.10
CA GLN A 299 19.13 13.44 -11.71
C GLN A 299 19.07 12.28 -10.70
N CYS A 300 19.50 12.50 -9.45
CA CYS A 300 19.40 11.48 -8.41
C CYS A 300 17.95 11.04 -8.16
N THR A 301 17.01 12.00 -8.18
CA THR A 301 15.57 11.73 -8.08
C THR A 301 15.09 10.82 -9.21
N GLN A 302 15.53 11.09 -10.45
CA GLN A 302 15.19 10.24 -11.60
C GLN A 302 15.72 8.80 -11.44
N ILE A 303 17.00 8.65 -11.08
CA ILE A 303 17.63 7.33 -10.88
C ILE A 303 16.89 6.56 -9.79
N LEU A 304 16.69 7.18 -8.63
CA LEU A 304 16.00 6.54 -7.50
C LEU A 304 14.53 6.20 -7.84
N GLN A 305 13.84 7.03 -8.62
CA GLN A 305 12.46 6.75 -9.07
C GLN A 305 12.40 5.49 -9.95
N HIS A 306 13.37 5.30 -10.86
CA HIS A 306 13.45 4.10 -11.69
C HIS A 306 13.70 2.83 -10.88
N LEU A 307 14.58 2.90 -9.89
CA LEU A 307 14.83 1.78 -8.97
C LEU A 307 13.62 1.51 -8.07
N ALA A 308 13.03 2.55 -7.46
CA ALA A 308 11.85 2.45 -6.60
C ALA A 308 10.68 1.77 -7.32
N THR A 309 10.50 2.06 -8.62
CA THR A 309 9.47 1.42 -9.46
C THR A 309 9.75 -0.07 -9.69
N ALA A 310 11.03 -0.48 -9.70
CA ALA A 310 11.44 -1.87 -9.88
C ALA A 310 11.42 -2.71 -8.60
N MET A 311 11.39 -2.08 -7.42
CA MET A 311 11.35 -2.76 -6.14
C MET A 311 10.11 -3.66 -5.98
N GLY A 312 10.38 -4.90 -5.55
CA GLY A 312 9.41 -5.71 -4.83
C GLY A 312 9.32 -5.24 -3.36
N PRO A 313 8.34 -5.70 -2.58
CA PRO A 313 8.15 -5.18 -1.21
C PRO A 313 9.17 -5.60 -0.16
N ASP A 314 9.93 -6.66 -0.43
CA ASP A 314 11.14 -6.99 0.34
C ASP A 314 12.42 -6.39 -0.26
N SER A 315 12.36 -5.79 -1.45
CA SER A 315 13.52 -5.14 -2.06
C SER A 315 14.02 -3.98 -1.20
N ARG A 316 15.32 -3.70 -1.29
CA ARG A 316 15.97 -2.47 -0.81
C ARG A 316 16.83 -1.85 -1.89
N ILE A 317 16.98 -0.53 -1.81
CA ILE A 317 18.05 0.16 -2.53
C ILE A 317 19.16 0.44 -1.52
N LEU A 318 20.37 0.00 -1.83
CA LEU A 318 21.56 0.22 -1.02
C LEU A 318 22.41 1.30 -1.71
N VAL A 319 22.56 2.46 -1.09
CA VAL A 319 23.44 3.53 -1.58
C VAL A 319 24.70 3.54 -0.73
N ASP A 320 25.83 3.13 -1.31
CA ASP A 320 27.16 3.11 -0.70
C ASP A 320 27.93 4.39 -1.03
N GLU A 321 27.74 5.39 -0.17
CA GLU A 321 28.28 6.75 -0.32
C GLU A 321 28.58 7.40 1.03
N MET A 322 29.18 8.59 0.99
CA MET A 322 29.42 9.36 2.21
C MET A 322 28.10 9.92 2.77
N VAL A 323 27.93 9.80 4.08
CA VAL A 323 26.89 10.53 4.82
C VAL A 323 27.56 11.63 5.60
N LEU A 324 27.54 12.85 5.07
CA LEU A 324 28.18 14.00 5.70
C LEU A 324 27.60 14.24 7.10
N PRO A 325 28.47 14.39 8.13
CA PRO A 325 28.05 14.86 9.44
C PRO A 325 27.47 16.28 9.37
N ASP A 326 26.41 16.55 10.12
CA ASP A 326 25.79 17.88 10.17
C ASP A 326 26.73 18.95 10.79
N VAL A 327 27.70 18.51 11.60
CA VAL A 327 28.71 19.36 12.24
C VAL A 327 30.07 18.66 12.22
N ASN A 328 31.15 19.45 12.16
CA ASN A 328 32.54 18.96 12.23
C ASN A 328 32.89 17.91 11.17
N ALA A 329 32.36 18.05 9.95
CA ALA A 329 32.80 17.23 8.81
C ALA A 329 34.33 17.35 8.62
N SER A 330 34.98 16.23 8.30
CA SER A 330 36.43 16.19 8.14
C SER A 330 36.87 17.05 6.94
N TRP A 331 38.12 17.52 6.97
CA TRP A 331 38.66 18.29 5.84
C TRP A 331 38.73 17.44 4.56
N GLN A 332 38.88 16.11 4.68
CA GLN A 332 38.84 15.18 3.56
C GLN A 332 37.43 15.07 2.97
N ALA A 333 36.40 14.93 3.81
CA ALA A 333 35.00 14.87 3.38
C ALA A 333 34.57 16.15 2.66
N THR A 334 34.92 17.31 3.23
CA THR A 334 34.62 18.61 2.61
C THR A 334 35.46 18.88 1.36
N LEU A 335 36.69 18.38 1.29
CA LEU A 335 37.49 18.43 0.06
C LEU A 335 36.85 17.59 -1.05
N ALA A 336 36.34 16.40 -0.73
CA ALA A 336 35.64 15.54 -1.68
C ALA A 336 34.39 16.24 -2.22
N ASP A 337 33.52 16.76 -1.34
CA ASP A 337 32.32 17.51 -1.71
C ASP A 337 32.62 18.68 -2.65
N MET A 338 33.58 19.54 -2.27
CA MET A 338 33.99 20.68 -3.10
C MET A 338 34.55 20.23 -4.46
N SER A 339 35.29 19.12 -4.50
CA SER A 339 35.85 18.59 -5.74
C SER A 339 34.78 18.05 -6.68
N LEU A 340 33.75 17.37 -6.14
CA LEU A 340 32.58 16.89 -6.87
C LEU A 340 31.77 18.05 -7.43
N MET A 341 31.49 19.08 -6.62
CA MET A 341 30.79 20.27 -7.08
C MET A 341 31.54 20.96 -8.23
N ILE A 342 32.84 21.17 -8.07
CA ILE A 342 33.69 21.86 -9.06
C ILE A 342 33.79 21.09 -10.38
N SER A 343 33.89 19.75 -10.31
CA SER A 343 34.19 18.93 -11.48
C SER A 343 32.95 18.36 -12.15
N LEU A 344 31.97 17.93 -11.34
CA LEU A 344 30.82 17.13 -11.78
C LEU A 344 29.47 17.82 -11.54
N GLY A 345 29.43 18.87 -10.70
CA GLY A 345 28.16 19.43 -10.22
C GLY A 345 27.43 18.51 -9.23
N GLY A 346 28.11 17.46 -8.78
CA GLY A 346 27.66 16.57 -7.72
C GLY A 346 27.87 17.16 -6.33
N LYS A 347 27.49 16.41 -5.30
CA LYS A 347 27.67 16.79 -3.89
C LYS A 347 27.61 15.57 -2.98
N GLU A 348 28.36 15.64 -1.89
CA GLU A 348 28.15 14.75 -0.76
C GLU A 348 26.93 15.26 0.05
N ARG A 349 26.19 14.34 0.68
CA ARG A 349 24.90 14.67 1.29
C ARG A 349 24.85 14.28 2.76
N THR A 350 24.22 15.13 3.58
CA THR A 350 23.90 14.79 4.97
C THR A 350 22.73 13.82 5.05
N LYS A 351 22.53 13.20 6.22
CA LYS A 351 21.34 12.34 6.47
C LYS A 351 20.04 13.07 6.16
N LYS A 352 19.94 14.36 6.48
CA LYS A 352 18.75 15.17 6.21
C LYS A 352 18.49 15.29 4.70
N GLN A 353 19.51 15.62 3.92
CA GLN A 353 19.41 15.74 2.46
C GLN A 353 19.06 14.39 1.81
N TRP A 354 19.67 13.29 2.27
CA TRP A 354 19.29 11.93 1.84
C TRP A 354 17.82 11.60 2.14
N THR A 355 17.33 12.00 3.32
CA THR A 355 15.93 11.78 3.71
C THR A 355 14.98 12.58 2.83
N GLU A 356 15.31 13.83 2.51
CA GLU A 356 14.52 14.69 1.63
C GLU A 356 14.46 14.13 0.21
N LEU A 357 15.60 13.69 -0.33
CA LEU A 357 15.68 13.05 -1.65
C LEU A 357 14.85 11.75 -1.72
N ALA A 358 14.92 10.89 -0.70
CA ALA A 358 14.17 9.64 -0.65
C ALA A 358 12.64 9.87 -0.65
N LYS A 359 12.17 10.88 0.09
CA LYS A 359 10.74 11.21 0.15
C LYS A 359 10.15 11.62 -1.19
N LEU A 360 10.93 12.29 -2.04
CA LEU A 360 10.47 12.72 -3.37
C LEU A 360 10.05 11.55 -4.28
N VAL A 361 10.53 10.34 -3.99
CA VAL A 361 10.31 9.13 -4.80
C VAL A 361 9.60 8.01 -4.05
N GLY A 362 8.95 8.33 -2.92
CA GLY A 362 8.20 7.36 -2.12
C GLY A 362 9.06 6.32 -1.39
N LEU A 363 10.29 6.69 -1.05
CA LEU A 363 11.22 5.89 -0.27
C LEU A 363 11.41 6.49 1.13
N ARG A 364 11.85 5.65 2.07
CA ARG A 364 12.34 6.05 3.39
C ARG A 364 13.66 5.37 3.71
N ILE A 365 14.47 6.02 4.54
CA ILE A 365 15.65 5.38 5.15
C ILE A 365 15.15 4.35 6.17
N GLU A 366 15.52 3.08 5.97
CA GLU A 366 15.34 2.00 6.96
C GLU A 366 16.52 1.98 7.93
N GLU A 367 17.74 2.11 7.41
CA GLU A 367 19.00 2.06 8.18
C GLU A 367 20.10 2.87 7.48
N ILE A 368 21.07 3.37 8.26
CA ILE A 368 22.36 3.85 7.74
C ILE A 368 23.45 3.06 8.46
N HIS A 369 24.20 2.26 7.70
CA HIS A 369 25.29 1.43 8.20
C HIS A 369 26.64 2.07 7.83
N THR A 370 27.30 2.72 8.78
CA THR A 370 28.60 3.37 8.57
C THR A 370 29.73 2.39 8.82
N TYR A 371 30.43 1.98 7.76
CA TYR A 371 31.53 1.00 7.83
C TYR A 371 32.92 1.66 7.83
N ASP A 372 33.01 2.97 7.55
CA ASP A 372 34.22 3.77 7.72
C ASP A 372 33.89 5.10 8.40
N LEU A 373 34.22 5.17 9.69
CA LEU A 373 33.96 6.35 10.53
C LEU A 373 34.84 7.55 10.15
N GLU A 374 36.03 7.34 9.60
CA GLU A 374 36.95 8.43 9.27
C GLU A 374 36.47 9.20 8.03
N SER A 375 36.08 8.47 6.99
CA SER A 375 35.52 9.06 5.77
C SER A 375 34.01 9.29 5.86
N SER A 376 33.33 8.80 6.90
CA SER A 376 31.87 8.76 6.99
C SER A 376 31.21 8.01 5.82
N THR A 377 31.90 7.02 5.26
CA THR A 377 31.33 6.18 4.20
C THR A 377 30.36 5.17 4.80
N SER A 378 29.16 5.12 4.22
CA SER A 378 28.02 4.37 4.75
C SER A 378 27.22 3.68 3.65
N ILE A 379 26.50 2.62 4.02
CA ILE A 379 25.38 2.09 3.26
C ILE A 379 24.10 2.72 3.77
N ILE A 380 23.40 3.47 2.92
CA ILE A 380 22.07 3.99 3.18
C ILE A 380 21.06 2.99 2.62
N VAL A 381 20.24 2.41 3.49
CA VAL A 381 19.24 1.41 3.12
C VAL A 381 17.91 2.11 2.90
N PHE A 382 17.46 2.19 1.65
CA PHE A 382 16.13 2.69 1.31
C PHE A 382 15.11 1.56 1.16
N ARG A 383 13.90 1.81 1.69
CA ARG A 383 12.72 0.95 1.52
C ARG A 383 11.55 1.78 0.99
N ARG A 384 10.61 1.14 0.29
CA ARG A 384 9.33 1.78 -0.07
C ARG A 384 8.58 2.26 1.16
N ASN A 385 7.99 3.45 1.05
CA ASN A 385 7.03 3.98 2.00
C ASN A 385 5.60 3.75 1.46
N ASN A 386 4.88 2.79 2.04
CA ASN A 386 3.52 2.46 1.58
C ASN A 386 2.51 3.58 1.79
N MET A 387 2.81 4.57 2.65
CA MET A 387 2.00 5.79 2.81
C MET A 387 2.09 6.70 1.57
N ASP A 388 3.26 6.78 0.93
CA ASP A 388 3.45 7.62 -0.26
C ASP A 388 2.78 7.01 -1.51
N LEU A 389 2.61 5.68 -1.55
CA LEU A 389 1.81 5.02 -2.59
C LEU A 389 0.35 5.48 -2.57
N PHE A 390 -0.25 5.57 -1.38
CA PHE A 390 -1.64 6.03 -1.21
C PHE A 390 -1.84 7.45 -1.72
N HIS A 391 -0.84 8.32 -1.53
CA HIS A 391 -0.85 9.70 -2.02
C HIS A 391 -0.41 9.85 -3.49
N SER A 392 -0.01 8.76 -4.16
CA SER A 392 0.42 8.83 -5.55
C SER A 392 -0.75 9.14 -6.51
N ALA A 393 -0.48 9.93 -7.55
CA ALA A 393 -1.45 10.21 -8.61
C ALA A 393 -1.95 8.93 -9.31
N GLY A 394 -1.11 7.89 -9.36
CA GLY A 394 -1.47 6.59 -9.91
C GLY A 394 -2.53 5.86 -9.08
N PHE A 395 -2.44 5.91 -7.75
CA PHE A 395 -3.45 5.32 -6.87
C PHE A 395 -4.79 6.05 -6.99
N ALA A 396 -4.78 7.39 -6.93
CA ALA A 396 -5.98 8.21 -7.11
C ALA A 396 -6.68 7.92 -8.45
N SER A 397 -5.93 7.88 -9.56
CA SER A 397 -6.46 7.55 -10.88
C SER A 397 -7.08 6.15 -10.95
N TYR A 398 -6.49 5.18 -10.24
CA TYR A 398 -7.02 3.82 -10.18
C TYR A 398 -8.35 3.77 -9.41
N VAL A 399 -8.45 4.50 -8.29
CA VAL A 399 -9.69 4.62 -7.51
C VAL A 399 -10.80 5.25 -8.34
N THR A 400 -10.54 6.39 -9.00
CA THR A 400 -11.53 7.06 -9.86
C THR A 400 -12.01 6.14 -10.98
N LYS A 401 -11.10 5.38 -11.62
CA LYS A 401 -11.48 4.41 -12.65
C LYS A 401 -12.41 3.32 -12.11
N LEU A 402 -12.18 2.83 -10.89
CA LEU A 402 -13.06 1.84 -10.26
C LEU A 402 -14.44 2.44 -9.93
N MET A 403 -14.48 3.70 -9.48
CA MET A 403 -15.72 4.43 -9.22
C MET A 403 -16.58 4.57 -10.47
N ASP A 404 -15.98 4.94 -11.59
CA ASP A 404 -16.68 5.05 -12.88
C ASP A 404 -17.24 3.70 -13.35
N GLN A 405 -16.47 2.62 -13.17
CA GLN A 405 -16.87 1.26 -13.56
C GLN A 405 -18.00 0.67 -12.72
N GLN A 406 -18.05 1.04 -11.44
CA GLN A 406 -19.02 0.50 -10.48
C GLN A 406 -20.17 1.48 -10.19
N HIS A 407 -20.21 2.63 -10.88
CA HIS A 407 -21.21 3.68 -10.69
C HIS A 407 -21.29 4.14 -9.22
N VAL A 408 -20.16 4.55 -8.66
CA VAL A 408 -20.06 5.02 -7.27
C VAL A 408 -19.85 6.53 -7.25
N PRO A 409 -20.82 7.34 -6.77
CA PRO A 409 -20.69 8.79 -6.75
C PRO A 409 -19.55 9.30 -5.85
N GLY A 410 -19.43 8.76 -4.65
CA GLY A 410 -18.48 9.18 -3.63
C GLY A 410 -17.87 8.00 -2.88
N LEU A 411 -16.56 8.08 -2.62
CA LEU A 411 -15.79 7.08 -1.91
C LEU A 411 -14.77 7.77 -0.99
N ALA A 412 -14.67 7.31 0.26
CA ALA A 412 -13.63 7.71 1.19
C ALA A 412 -12.78 6.50 1.58
N ILE A 413 -11.48 6.72 1.75
CA ILE A 413 -10.50 5.69 2.14
C ILE A 413 -9.59 6.25 3.22
N ALA A 414 -9.33 5.47 4.27
CA ALA A 414 -8.24 5.68 5.21
C ALA A 414 -7.37 4.42 5.28
N ILE A 415 -6.06 4.59 5.37
CA ILE A 415 -5.08 3.53 5.63
C ILE A 415 -4.29 3.87 6.89
N ILE A 416 -3.82 2.83 7.57
CA ILE A 416 -2.86 2.94 8.67
C ILE A 416 -1.69 1.99 8.41
N HIS A 417 -0.46 2.47 8.65
CA HIS A 417 0.75 1.64 8.64
C HIS A 417 1.73 2.16 9.69
N ASN A 418 2.10 1.33 10.67
CA ASN A 418 3.01 1.70 11.78
C ASN A 418 2.59 3.02 12.46
N ASP A 419 1.34 3.09 12.90
CA ASP A 419 0.70 4.27 13.54
C ASP A 419 0.50 5.52 12.68
N GLN A 420 1.00 5.53 11.44
CA GLN A 420 0.76 6.63 10.51
C GLN A 420 -0.56 6.42 9.77
N ILE A 421 -1.44 7.41 9.81
CA ILE A 421 -2.73 7.38 9.12
C ILE A 421 -2.68 8.34 7.93
N ALA A 422 -3.21 7.88 6.79
CA ALA A 422 -3.47 8.69 5.62
C ALA A 422 -4.88 8.43 5.12
N SER A 423 -5.57 9.48 4.69
CA SER A 423 -6.95 9.36 4.21
C SER A 423 -7.24 10.32 3.06
N ALA A 424 -8.23 9.97 2.26
CA ALA A 424 -8.66 10.74 1.10
C ALA A 424 -10.14 10.48 0.79
N GLY A 425 -10.81 11.48 0.23
CA GLY A 425 -12.13 11.37 -0.37
C GLY A 425 -12.06 11.56 -1.89
N TYR A 426 -12.96 10.90 -2.60
CA TYR A 426 -13.05 10.88 -4.05
C TYR A 426 -14.50 11.06 -4.47
N GLY A 427 -14.75 11.87 -5.52
CA GLY A 427 -16.10 12.12 -6.04
C GLY A 427 -16.97 12.96 -5.11
N HIS A 428 -18.25 12.60 -5.00
CA HIS A 428 -19.29 13.42 -4.37
C HIS A 428 -20.08 12.67 -3.30
N ALA A 429 -20.17 13.27 -2.11
CA ALA A 429 -21.02 12.81 -1.00
C ALA A 429 -22.51 12.98 -1.33
N SER A 430 -22.85 13.99 -2.13
CA SER A 430 -24.18 14.20 -2.72
C SER A 430 -24.03 14.74 -4.15
N LEU A 431 -24.94 14.33 -5.03
CA LEU A 431 -25.08 14.81 -6.41
C LEU A 431 -26.08 15.98 -6.54
N ASP A 432 -26.98 16.15 -5.57
CA ASP A 432 -27.96 17.23 -5.55
C ASP A 432 -28.29 17.67 -4.10
N PRO A 433 -27.78 18.84 -3.63
CA PRO A 433 -26.77 19.64 -4.30
C PRO A 433 -25.44 18.88 -4.40
N GLU A 434 -24.59 19.27 -5.34
CA GLU A 434 -23.26 18.68 -5.51
C GLU A 434 -22.37 19.02 -4.29
N ILE A 435 -22.00 18.00 -3.52
CA ILE A 435 -21.15 18.12 -2.31
C ILE A 435 -19.95 17.19 -2.50
N PRO A 436 -18.70 17.71 -2.46
CA PRO A 436 -17.51 16.88 -2.55
C PRO A 436 -17.44 15.83 -1.42
N CYS A 437 -17.00 14.63 -1.76
CA CYS A 437 -16.69 13.59 -0.79
C CYS A 437 -15.30 13.84 -0.18
N THR A 438 -15.20 13.81 1.14
CA THR A 438 -13.94 13.96 1.88
C THR A 438 -13.72 12.74 2.80
N ALA A 439 -12.55 12.65 3.42
CA ALA A 439 -12.29 11.64 4.44
C ALA A 439 -13.16 11.79 5.70
N ASP A 440 -13.80 12.95 5.88
CA ASP A 440 -14.69 13.26 7.00
C ASP A 440 -16.18 13.16 6.64
N THR A 441 -16.50 12.81 5.40
CA THR A 441 -17.87 12.48 4.98
C THR A 441 -18.38 11.29 5.80
N LEU A 442 -19.62 11.42 6.28
CA LEU A 442 -20.28 10.43 7.11
C LEU A 442 -21.15 9.49 6.26
N PHE A 443 -20.93 8.19 6.43
CA PHE A 443 -21.63 7.12 5.73
C PHE A 443 -22.34 6.22 6.74
N ASP A 444 -23.42 5.58 6.29
CA ASP A 444 -23.94 4.41 6.99
C ASP A 444 -22.97 3.25 6.78
N ILE A 445 -22.37 2.76 7.87
CA ILE A 445 -21.38 1.69 7.79
C ILE A 445 -22.02 0.30 7.65
N ALA A 446 -23.35 0.22 7.67
CA ALA A 446 -24.11 -1.02 7.53
C ALA A 446 -23.54 -2.11 8.46
N SER A 447 -23.35 -3.33 7.94
CA SER A 447 -22.94 -4.49 8.76
C SER A 447 -21.55 -4.41 9.38
N SER A 448 -20.70 -3.44 9.01
CA SER A 448 -19.46 -3.19 9.77
C SER A 448 -19.75 -2.75 11.20
N ALA A 449 -20.97 -2.26 11.51
CA ALA A 449 -21.41 -1.97 12.87
C ALA A 449 -21.38 -3.19 13.80
N LYS A 450 -21.47 -4.41 13.26
CA LYS A 450 -21.42 -5.66 14.05
C LYS A 450 -20.12 -5.81 14.83
N SER A 451 -19.01 -5.27 14.33
CA SER A 451 -17.74 -5.29 15.05
C SER A 451 -17.75 -4.37 16.28
N LEU A 452 -18.44 -3.23 16.22
CA LEU A 452 -18.62 -2.33 17.36
C LEU A 452 -19.57 -2.92 18.41
N THR A 453 -20.64 -3.60 17.98
CA THR A 453 -21.53 -4.34 18.89
C THR A 453 -20.83 -5.50 19.57
N ALA A 454 -20.03 -6.26 18.82
CA ALA A 454 -19.20 -7.31 19.38
C ALA A 454 -18.18 -6.75 20.36
N ALA A 455 -17.53 -5.62 20.04
CA ALA A 455 -16.61 -4.93 20.95
C ALA A 455 -17.32 -4.49 22.23
N ALA A 456 -18.51 -3.89 22.14
CA ALA A 456 -19.31 -3.52 23.31
C ALA A 456 -19.59 -4.72 24.22
N MET A 457 -19.94 -5.88 23.64
CA MET A 457 -20.11 -7.11 24.42
C MET A 457 -18.78 -7.63 24.99
N GLY A 458 -17.68 -7.53 24.23
CA GLY A 458 -16.34 -7.88 24.69
C GLY A 458 -15.90 -7.04 25.89
N LEU A 459 -16.24 -5.76 25.92
CA LEU A 459 -16.00 -4.88 27.08
C LEU A 459 -16.80 -5.33 28.30
N LEU A 460 -18.07 -5.74 28.13
CA LEU A 460 -18.85 -6.28 29.25
C LEU A 460 -18.27 -7.60 29.77
N VAL A 461 -17.76 -8.46 28.88
CA VAL A 461 -17.12 -9.73 29.25
C VAL A 461 -15.80 -9.51 30.00
N ASP A 462 -14.99 -8.54 29.55
CA ASP A 462 -13.71 -8.20 30.20
C ASP A 462 -13.90 -7.50 31.55
N ASP A 463 -14.97 -6.70 31.68
CA ASP A 463 -15.40 -6.00 32.89
C ASP A 463 -16.13 -6.94 33.88
N ASN A 464 -15.48 -8.07 34.17
CA ASN A 464 -16.02 -9.15 34.97
C ASN A 464 -16.33 -8.75 36.43
N ASP A 465 -15.70 -7.68 36.93
CA ASP A 465 -16.00 -7.14 38.26
C ASP A 465 -17.38 -6.48 38.32
N MET A 466 -17.79 -5.79 37.24
CA MET A 466 -19.13 -5.17 37.16
C MET A 466 -20.18 -6.10 36.55
N PHE A 467 -19.78 -6.99 35.64
CA PHE A 467 -20.70 -7.86 34.89
C PHE A 467 -20.28 -9.35 34.95
N PRO A 468 -20.15 -9.96 36.14
CA PRO A 468 -19.62 -11.32 36.29
C PRO A 468 -20.43 -12.40 35.57
N ASP A 469 -21.73 -12.17 35.37
CA ASP A 469 -22.62 -13.11 34.69
C ASP A 469 -22.48 -13.08 33.15
N ILE A 470 -21.87 -12.03 32.59
CA ILE A 470 -21.76 -11.84 31.14
C ILE A 470 -20.46 -12.48 30.66
N GLN A 471 -20.55 -13.73 30.25
CA GLN A 471 -19.45 -14.45 29.60
C GLN A 471 -19.88 -14.92 28.22
N TYR A 472 -18.93 -15.20 27.32
CA TYR A 472 -19.28 -15.65 25.97
C TYR A 472 -20.13 -16.93 25.99
N ASP A 473 -19.86 -17.87 26.90
CA ASP A 473 -20.62 -19.12 27.05
C ASP A 473 -21.89 -18.97 27.91
N ALA A 474 -22.19 -17.77 28.42
CA ALA A 474 -23.40 -17.52 29.19
C ALA A 474 -24.66 -17.67 28.32
N VAL A 475 -25.69 -18.30 28.88
CA VAL A 475 -26.96 -18.59 28.20
C VAL A 475 -27.84 -17.34 28.17
N MET A 476 -28.33 -16.98 26.98
CA MET A 476 -29.08 -15.74 26.75
C MET A 476 -30.39 -15.67 27.56
N SER A 477 -31.10 -16.78 27.75
CA SER A 477 -32.31 -16.82 28.58
C SER A 477 -32.04 -16.64 30.07
N THR A 478 -30.84 -16.94 30.57
CA THR A 478 -30.45 -16.60 31.94
C THR A 478 -30.14 -15.11 32.07
N LEU A 479 -29.58 -14.50 31.03
CA LEU A 479 -29.26 -13.07 31.03
C LEU A 479 -30.49 -12.18 30.80
N LEU A 480 -31.47 -12.64 30.02
CA LEU A 480 -32.70 -11.94 29.64
C LEU A 480 -33.96 -12.82 29.85
N PRO A 481 -34.28 -13.24 31.08
CA PRO A 481 -35.32 -14.24 31.36
C PRO A 481 -36.73 -13.83 30.90
N GLU A 482 -37.03 -12.53 30.90
CA GLU A 482 -38.37 -12.03 30.54
C GLU A 482 -38.57 -11.87 29.02
N ASP A 483 -37.50 -11.66 28.27
CA ASP A 483 -37.57 -11.21 26.88
C ASP A 483 -37.00 -12.24 25.88
N PHE A 484 -35.93 -12.96 26.22
CA PHE A 484 -35.27 -13.89 25.30
C PHE A 484 -35.91 -15.28 25.35
N VAL A 485 -36.70 -15.59 24.32
CA VAL A 485 -37.29 -16.91 24.08
C VAL A 485 -37.17 -17.22 22.60
N MET A 486 -36.64 -18.39 22.27
CA MET A 486 -36.49 -18.87 20.90
C MET A 486 -37.60 -19.85 20.54
N SER A 487 -38.00 -19.87 19.27
CA SER A 487 -38.80 -20.99 18.76
C SER A 487 -37.93 -22.25 18.63
N GLY A 488 -38.53 -23.43 18.84
CA GLY A 488 -37.84 -24.71 18.73
C GLY A 488 -37.36 -25.28 20.07
N GLU A 489 -37.41 -26.61 20.17
CA GLU A 489 -37.05 -27.34 21.38
C GLU A 489 -35.57 -27.17 21.73
N GLY A 490 -35.27 -26.76 22.97
CA GLY A 490 -33.91 -26.61 23.51
C GLY A 490 -33.13 -25.36 23.06
N TYR A 491 -33.69 -24.48 22.23
CA TYR A 491 -32.99 -23.26 21.80
C TYR A 491 -32.96 -22.19 22.90
N THR A 492 -34.06 -22.03 23.64
CA THR A 492 -34.16 -21.02 24.70
C THR A 492 -33.10 -21.26 25.79
N GLU A 493 -32.88 -22.52 26.17
CA GLU A 493 -31.90 -22.91 27.19
C GLU A 493 -30.49 -23.13 26.61
N GLY A 494 -30.34 -23.16 25.29
CA GLY A 494 -29.09 -23.55 24.62
C GLY A 494 -28.28 -22.40 24.01
N VAL A 495 -28.94 -21.33 23.54
CA VAL A 495 -28.28 -20.22 22.83
C VAL A 495 -27.47 -19.35 23.80
N THR A 496 -26.19 -19.16 23.50
CA THR A 496 -25.27 -18.34 24.31
C THR A 496 -24.95 -16.98 23.68
N VAL A 497 -24.31 -16.09 24.44
CA VAL A 497 -23.74 -14.82 23.94
C VAL A 497 -22.82 -15.07 22.74
N GLU A 498 -22.04 -16.14 22.78
CA GLU A 498 -21.16 -16.53 21.69
C GLU A 498 -21.94 -16.91 20.44
N ASP A 499 -23.05 -17.64 20.59
CA ASP A 499 -23.84 -18.13 19.47
C ASP A 499 -24.49 -16.98 18.68
N ILE A 500 -24.96 -15.93 19.39
CA ILE A 500 -25.58 -14.76 18.77
C ILE A 500 -24.56 -13.86 18.06
N LEU A 501 -23.33 -13.74 18.59
CA LEU A 501 -22.25 -12.94 18.00
C LEU A 501 -21.51 -13.62 16.85
N SER A 502 -21.81 -14.89 16.56
CA SER A 502 -21.09 -15.65 15.53
C SER A 502 -21.99 -16.47 14.61
N HIS A 503 -23.26 -16.03 14.46
CA HIS A 503 -24.19 -16.54 13.45
C HIS A 503 -24.41 -18.06 13.49
N ARG A 504 -24.52 -18.62 14.70
CA ARG A 504 -24.69 -20.07 14.89
C ARG A 504 -25.89 -20.45 15.76
N SER A 505 -26.82 -19.50 15.96
CA SER A 505 -28.07 -19.71 16.70
C SER A 505 -29.08 -20.60 15.97
N GLY A 506 -28.93 -20.80 14.65
CA GLY A 506 -29.88 -21.53 13.81
C GLY A 506 -31.07 -20.69 13.31
N MET A 507 -31.20 -19.44 13.75
CA MET A 507 -32.20 -18.48 13.28
C MET A 507 -31.82 -17.93 11.90
N PRO A 508 -32.71 -17.94 10.90
CA PRO A 508 -32.50 -17.23 9.64
C PRO A 508 -32.74 -15.72 9.81
N ARG A 509 -32.79 -14.96 8.72
CA ARG A 509 -32.73 -13.49 8.77
C ARG A 509 -34.01 -12.87 9.31
N HIS A 510 -35.14 -13.34 8.81
CA HIS A 510 -36.49 -12.82 9.01
C HIS A 510 -36.59 -11.31 8.74
N ASP A 511 -35.84 -10.79 7.77
CA ASP A 511 -35.68 -9.34 7.52
C ASP A 511 -37.05 -8.68 7.20
N GLU A 512 -38.01 -9.41 6.62
CA GLU A 512 -39.37 -8.94 6.27
C GLU A 512 -40.35 -8.96 7.45
N SER A 513 -39.93 -9.45 8.62
CA SER A 513 -40.77 -9.47 9.82
C SER A 513 -40.72 -8.16 10.63
N TYR A 514 -39.71 -7.34 10.39
CA TYR A 514 -39.41 -6.17 11.23
C TYR A 514 -40.33 -4.99 10.91
N MET A 515 -40.82 -4.32 11.93
CA MET A 515 -41.62 -3.10 11.82
C MET A 515 -40.76 -1.86 11.88
N SER A 516 -40.75 -1.07 10.80
CA SER A 516 -39.99 0.17 10.75
C SER A 516 -40.64 1.29 11.56
N VAL A 517 -39.94 2.43 11.68
CA VAL A 517 -40.50 3.69 12.19
C VAL A 517 -41.74 4.20 11.42
N ARG A 518 -42.03 3.65 10.22
CA ARG A 518 -43.24 3.95 9.44
C ARG A 518 -44.46 3.13 9.89
N ALA A 519 -44.26 2.04 10.63
CA ALA A 519 -45.34 1.22 11.12
C ALA A 519 -46.11 1.93 12.25
N ALA A 520 -47.38 1.57 12.43
CA ALA A 520 -48.19 2.08 13.54
C ALA A 520 -47.62 1.66 14.92
N LYS A 521 -46.87 0.56 14.95
CA LYS A 521 -46.13 0.06 16.12
C LYS A 521 -44.72 -0.33 15.68
N PRO A 522 -43.77 0.63 15.65
CA PRO A 522 -42.40 0.36 15.28
C PRO A 522 -41.72 -0.62 16.24
N ASP A 523 -40.78 -1.39 15.71
CA ASP A 523 -39.94 -2.25 16.52
C ASP A 523 -38.77 -1.50 17.16
N ASN A 524 -38.23 -2.09 18.22
CA ASN A 524 -36.98 -1.71 18.87
C ASN A 524 -36.25 -2.98 19.31
N ALA A 525 -35.07 -2.84 19.93
CA ALA A 525 -34.26 -4.00 20.29
C ALA A 525 -34.99 -5.00 21.21
N ARG A 526 -35.84 -4.50 22.11
CA ARG A 526 -36.65 -5.34 22.99
C ARG A 526 -37.75 -6.08 22.24
N SER A 527 -38.50 -5.43 21.36
CA SER A 527 -39.58 -6.08 20.61
C SER A 527 -39.04 -7.11 19.62
N ILE A 528 -37.92 -6.83 18.95
CA ILE A 528 -37.19 -7.78 18.11
C ILE A 528 -36.77 -9.01 18.92
N THR A 529 -36.18 -8.80 20.10
CA THR A 529 -35.78 -9.90 21.01
C THR A 529 -36.99 -10.76 21.41
N ARG A 530 -38.12 -10.14 21.74
CA ARG A 530 -39.33 -10.87 22.11
C ARG A 530 -39.96 -11.60 20.93
N ASN A 531 -39.81 -11.11 19.70
CA ASN A 531 -40.43 -11.71 18.52
C ASN A 531 -39.78 -13.03 18.09
N LEU A 532 -38.55 -13.32 18.54
CA LEU A 532 -37.85 -14.58 18.24
C LEU A 532 -38.67 -15.83 18.58
N ARG A 533 -39.54 -15.77 19.58
CA ARG A 533 -40.42 -16.88 19.98
C ARG A 533 -41.48 -17.24 18.93
N ASN A 534 -41.75 -16.32 18.01
CA ASN A 534 -42.76 -16.45 16.95
C ASN A 534 -42.16 -16.82 15.59
N LEU A 535 -40.83 -16.89 15.48
CA LEU A 535 -40.11 -17.03 14.21
C LEU A 535 -39.41 -18.39 14.12
N PRO A 536 -39.66 -19.20 13.09
CA PRO A 536 -39.14 -20.56 12.99
C PRO A 536 -37.62 -20.62 12.74
N VAL A 537 -36.94 -21.55 13.41
CA VAL A 537 -35.50 -21.82 13.19
C VAL A 537 -35.25 -22.68 11.95
N ALA A 538 -34.12 -22.49 11.27
CA ALA A 538 -33.78 -23.17 10.01
C ALA A 538 -32.81 -24.35 10.18
N ALA A 539 -32.04 -24.40 11.27
CA ALA A 539 -31.08 -25.46 11.51
C ALA A 539 -30.81 -25.67 13.01
N PRO A 540 -30.45 -26.90 13.46
CA PRO A 540 -30.01 -27.18 14.82
C PRO A 540 -28.93 -26.21 15.29
N LEU A 541 -28.96 -25.85 16.57
CA LEU A 541 -27.97 -24.98 17.21
C LEU A 541 -26.53 -25.44 16.86
N ARG A 542 -25.66 -24.48 16.48
CA ARG A 542 -24.24 -24.70 16.13
C ARG A 542 -23.96 -25.58 14.91
N SER A 543 -24.98 -26.11 14.24
CA SER A 543 -24.77 -27.03 13.10
C SER A 543 -24.35 -26.31 11.81
N LYS A 544 -24.67 -25.03 11.66
CA LYS A 544 -24.39 -24.22 10.46
C LYS A 544 -24.16 -22.75 10.82
N TYR A 545 -23.36 -22.08 9.98
CA TYR A 545 -23.33 -20.63 9.90
C TYR A 545 -24.58 -20.13 9.16
N ILE A 546 -25.37 -19.26 9.78
CA ILE A 546 -26.54 -18.61 9.19
C ILE A 546 -26.52 -17.13 9.59
N TYR A 547 -26.26 -16.26 8.60
CA TYR A 547 -26.24 -14.82 8.81
C TYR A 547 -27.61 -14.34 9.30
N CYS A 548 -27.65 -13.64 10.43
CA CYS A 548 -28.89 -13.21 11.09
C CYS A 548 -28.67 -11.86 11.78
N ASN A 549 -29.39 -10.83 11.34
CA ASN A 549 -29.29 -9.48 11.88
C ASN A 549 -29.93 -9.38 13.29
N MET A 550 -31.09 -10.02 13.50
CA MET A 550 -31.82 -9.96 14.77
C MET A 550 -30.95 -10.30 15.98
N MET A 551 -30.03 -11.26 15.84
CA MET A 551 -29.15 -11.70 16.93
C MET A 551 -28.18 -10.62 17.40
N TYR A 552 -27.80 -9.68 16.52
CA TYR A 552 -27.03 -8.50 16.93
C TYR A 552 -27.91 -7.45 17.59
N THR A 553 -29.15 -7.31 17.15
CA THR A 553 -30.13 -6.46 17.85
C THR A 553 -30.41 -6.98 19.25
N VAL A 554 -30.52 -8.30 19.45
CA VAL A 554 -30.60 -8.92 20.78
C VAL A 554 -29.36 -8.60 21.63
N ALA A 555 -28.16 -8.61 21.05
CA ALA A 555 -26.94 -8.24 21.76
C ALA A 555 -27.01 -6.80 22.27
N THR A 556 -27.59 -5.86 21.50
CA THR A 556 -27.82 -4.49 21.98
C THR A 556 -28.82 -4.44 23.13
N HIS A 557 -29.92 -5.19 23.07
CA HIS A 557 -30.89 -5.28 24.18
C HIS A 557 -30.25 -5.83 25.45
N LEU A 558 -29.34 -6.81 25.33
CA LEU A 558 -28.56 -7.31 26.46
C LEU A 558 -27.69 -6.21 27.08
N VAL A 559 -26.97 -5.44 26.26
CA VAL A 559 -26.18 -4.29 26.71
C VAL A 559 -27.08 -3.29 27.45
N GLU A 560 -28.23 -2.94 26.87
CA GLU A 560 -29.16 -1.97 27.45
C GLU A 560 -29.69 -2.41 28.82
N VAL A 561 -30.14 -3.66 28.92
CA VAL A 561 -30.68 -4.21 30.17
C VAL A 561 -29.60 -4.34 31.26
N LYS A 562 -28.39 -4.75 30.90
CA LYS A 562 -27.33 -5.01 31.89
C LYS A 562 -26.58 -3.76 32.32
N SER A 563 -26.32 -2.83 31.40
CA SER A 563 -25.67 -1.55 31.72
C SER A 563 -26.64 -0.50 32.29
N GLY A 564 -27.93 -0.61 32.00
CA GLY A 564 -28.92 0.42 32.34
C GLY A 564 -28.85 1.67 31.47
N GLN A 565 -28.06 1.67 30.40
CA GLN A 565 -27.90 2.76 29.44
C GLN A 565 -28.52 2.39 28.09
N ASP A 566 -28.98 3.36 27.29
CA ASP A 566 -29.30 3.07 25.89
C ASP A 566 -28.01 2.70 25.11
N PHE A 567 -28.15 1.90 24.06
CA PHE A 567 -26.98 1.36 23.35
C PHE A 567 -26.10 2.45 22.72
N GLY A 568 -26.71 3.55 22.26
CA GLY A 568 -25.98 4.69 21.67
C GLY A 568 -25.08 5.38 22.70
N THR A 569 -25.62 5.64 23.91
CA THR A 569 -24.85 6.20 25.03
C THR A 569 -23.73 5.26 25.46
N PHE A 570 -23.98 3.95 25.53
CA PHE A 570 -22.93 2.99 25.88
C PHE A 570 -21.77 3.02 24.87
N LEU A 571 -22.07 2.99 23.56
CA LEU A 571 -21.04 3.10 22.51
C LEU A 571 -20.27 4.43 22.62
N GLU A 572 -20.96 5.54 22.84
CA GLU A 572 -20.35 6.86 22.98
C GLU A 572 -19.33 6.89 24.15
N GLU A 573 -19.73 6.40 25.32
CA GLU A 573 -18.92 6.48 26.53
C GLU A 573 -17.80 5.44 26.58
N ARG A 574 -18.07 4.22 26.11
CA ARG A 574 -17.15 3.09 26.24
C ARG A 574 -16.25 2.87 25.04
N ILE A 575 -16.59 3.42 23.86
CA ILE A 575 -15.81 3.21 22.63
C ILE A 575 -15.50 4.53 21.91
N PHE A 576 -16.51 5.34 21.55
CA PHE A 576 -16.28 6.47 20.66
C PHE A 576 -15.46 7.59 21.32
N LYS A 577 -15.80 8.00 22.54
CA LYS A 577 -15.01 9.03 23.26
C LYS A 577 -13.58 8.57 23.58
N PRO A 578 -13.35 7.36 24.14
CA PRO A 578 -11.99 6.87 24.38
C PRO A 578 -11.10 6.83 23.13
N LEU A 579 -11.68 6.54 21.97
CA LEU A 579 -10.98 6.44 20.69
C LEU A 579 -11.02 7.72 19.85
N ASP A 580 -11.55 8.82 20.39
CA ASP A 580 -11.72 10.10 19.68
C ASP A 580 -12.52 9.97 18.36
N MET A 581 -13.51 9.08 18.32
CA MET A 581 -14.44 8.92 17.18
C MET A 581 -15.59 9.93 17.27
N ALA A 582 -15.25 11.22 17.36
CA ALA A 582 -16.17 12.29 17.76
C ALA A 582 -17.36 12.52 16.81
N SER A 583 -17.27 12.07 15.56
CA SER A 583 -18.32 12.21 14.55
C SER A 583 -19.18 10.96 14.39
N THR A 584 -18.83 9.87 15.09
CA THR A 584 -19.53 8.59 14.98
C THR A 584 -20.76 8.56 15.89
N THR A 585 -21.90 8.11 15.36
CA THR A 585 -23.17 8.04 16.11
C THR A 585 -23.96 6.78 15.78
N LEU A 586 -24.79 6.33 16.74
CA LEU A 586 -25.86 5.38 16.47
C LEU A 586 -27.09 6.15 15.94
N GLN A 587 -27.54 5.79 14.75
CA GLN A 587 -28.63 6.38 13.95
C GLN A 587 -28.29 7.70 13.20
N PRO A 588 -28.90 7.89 12.00
CA PRO A 588 -28.92 9.17 11.27
C PRO A 588 -29.42 10.37 12.08
N SER A 589 -30.47 10.22 12.88
CA SER A 589 -31.02 11.33 13.69
C SER A 589 -30.02 11.84 14.74
N SER A 590 -29.23 10.97 15.34
CA SER A 590 -28.18 11.34 16.30
C SER A 590 -27.05 12.13 15.63
N ALA A 591 -26.66 11.77 14.41
CA ALA A 591 -25.69 12.54 13.64
C ALA A 591 -26.23 13.96 13.35
N ARG A 592 -27.50 14.07 12.97
CA ARG A 592 -28.18 15.35 12.74
C ARG A 592 -28.30 16.20 14.00
N SER A 593 -28.65 15.61 15.15
CA SER A 593 -28.77 16.34 16.42
C SER A 593 -27.43 16.86 16.94
N LYS A 594 -26.32 16.18 16.64
CA LYS A 594 -24.95 16.65 16.87
C LYS A 594 -24.45 17.71 15.86
N GLY A 595 -25.29 18.10 14.88
CA GLY A 595 -24.95 19.11 13.88
C GLY A 595 -24.14 18.58 12.70
N PHE A 596 -24.06 17.26 12.50
CA PHE A 596 -23.31 16.65 11.40
C PHE A 596 -24.12 16.42 10.13
N GLY A 597 -25.36 16.92 10.05
CA GLY A 597 -26.25 16.69 8.91
C GLY A 597 -25.65 17.08 7.56
N SER A 598 -24.87 18.18 7.50
CA SER A 598 -24.19 18.63 6.26
C SER A 598 -23.00 17.76 5.84
N ARG A 599 -22.50 16.88 6.72
CA ARG A 599 -21.41 15.93 6.44
C ARG A 599 -21.93 14.56 6.01
N MET A 600 -23.23 14.29 6.16
CA MET A 600 -23.82 13.01 5.80
C MET A 600 -23.89 12.86 4.29
N ALA A 601 -23.41 11.73 3.78
CA ALA A 601 -23.58 11.37 2.38
C ALA A 601 -25.03 10.98 2.09
N THR A 602 -25.51 11.35 0.91
CA THR A 602 -26.73 10.79 0.32
C THR A 602 -26.39 9.44 -0.28
N GLY A 603 -27.16 8.39 0.05
CA GLY A 603 -26.96 7.07 -0.54
C GLY A 603 -27.51 7.00 -1.96
N TYR A 604 -26.90 6.22 -2.84
CA TYR A 604 -27.36 6.10 -4.23
C TYR A 604 -27.48 4.68 -4.73
N THR A 605 -28.56 4.40 -5.46
CA THR A 605 -28.71 3.20 -6.28
C THR A 605 -28.64 3.55 -7.77
N TRP A 606 -27.93 2.73 -8.54
CA TRP A 606 -27.77 2.93 -9.98
C TRP A 606 -28.91 2.26 -10.76
N LYS A 607 -29.71 3.06 -11.46
CA LYS A 607 -30.76 2.57 -12.35
C LYS A 607 -30.20 2.34 -13.75
N LYS A 608 -29.86 1.08 -14.04
CA LYS A 608 -29.29 0.68 -15.33
C LYS A 608 -30.21 0.98 -16.53
N ALA A 609 -31.53 0.92 -16.36
CA ALA A 609 -32.50 1.15 -17.43
C ALA A 609 -32.38 2.57 -18.02
N ASP A 610 -32.20 3.56 -17.15
CA ASP A 610 -32.21 4.97 -17.53
C ASP A 610 -30.82 5.61 -17.44
N SER A 611 -29.82 4.86 -16.96
CA SER A 611 -28.47 5.34 -16.65
C SER A 611 -28.48 6.54 -15.69
N THR A 612 -29.27 6.44 -14.62
CA THR A 612 -29.43 7.51 -13.62
C THR A 612 -29.21 7.00 -12.19
N TYR A 613 -28.87 7.93 -11.28
CA TYR A 613 -28.80 7.67 -9.86
C TYR A 613 -30.14 7.99 -9.18
N ARG A 614 -30.59 7.12 -8.28
CA ARG A 614 -31.68 7.40 -7.34
C ARG A 614 -31.08 7.67 -5.97
N GLY A 615 -31.27 8.89 -5.47
CA GLY A 615 -30.90 9.24 -4.10
C GLY A 615 -31.80 8.57 -3.07
N LEU A 616 -31.20 8.15 -1.96
CA LEU A 616 -31.84 7.51 -0.81
C LEU A 616 -31.40 8.25 0.45
N GLU A 617 -32.37 8.68 1.25
CA GLU A 617 -32.10 9.09 2.62
C GLU A 617 -32.10 7.85 3.52
N SER A 618 -31.10 7.72 4.39
CA SER A 618 -31.10 6.68 5.42
C SER A 618 -32.01 7.12 6.58
N PRO A 619 -33.14 6.41 6.84
CA PRO A 619 -33.96 6.66 8.01
C PRO A 619 -33.35 6.01 9.25
N ASP A 620 -33.92 6.29 10.41
CA ASP A 620 -33.54 5.57 11.64
C ASP A 620 -34.10 4.14 11.61
N TYR A 621 -33.28 3.19 12.05
CA TYR A 621 -33.59 1.77 12.18
C TYR A 621 -33.30 1.29 13.61
N PRO A 622 -34.08 1.71 14.63
CA PRO A 622 -33.93 1.23 16.01
C PRO A 622 -34.04 -0.30 16.13
N GLU A 623 -34.82 -0.94 15.26
CA GLU A 623 -34.97 -2.38 15.14
C GLU A 623 -33.77 -3.07 14.45
N GLY A 624 -32.99 -2.32 13.68
CA GLY A 624 -31.75 -2.79 13.04
C GLY A 624 -30.48 -2.45 13.81
N GLN A 625 -30.60 -1.83 15.00
CA GLN A 625 -29.43 -1.40 15.77
C GLN A 625 -28.54 -2.59 16.15
N GLY A 626 -27.24 -2.32 16.18
CA GLY A 626 -26.20 -3.32 16.44
C GLY A 626 -25.86 -4.22 15.25
N ALA A 627 -26.81 -4.50 14.37
CA ALA A 627 -26.57 -5.13 13.07
C ALA A 627 -26.11 -4.11 12.01
N GLY A 628 -26.54 -2.86 12.14
CA GLY A 628 -26.23 -1.72 11.28
C GLY A 628 -26.51 -0.39 11.99
N SER A 629 -26.87 0.65 11.21
CA SER A 629 -27.35 1.94 11.72
C SER A 629 -26.30 2.82 12.41
N ILE A 630 -25.01 2.53 12.27
CA ILE A 630 -23.94 3.40 12.76
C ILE A 630 -23.50 4.31 11.62
N ILE A 631 -23.42 5.61 11.91
CA ILE A 631 -22.96 6.63 10.98
C ILE A 631 -21.53 7.00 11.38
N SER A 632 -20.57 6.90 10.47
CA SER A 632 -19.15 7.16 10.74
C SER A 632 -18.40 7.67 9.51
N SER A 633 -17.20 8.19 9.71
CA SER A 633 -16.25 8.55 8.64
C SER A 633 -15.08 7.57 8.62
N VAL A 634 -14.31 7.57 7.53
CA VAL A 634 -13.07 6.78 7.51
C VAL A 634 -12.03 7.29 8.51
N ASN A 635 -12.01 8.59 8.80
CA ASN A 635 -11.13 9.20 9.80
C ASN A 635 -11.47 8.80 11.24
N ASP A 636 -12.74 8.57 11.56
CA ASP A 636 -13.13 8.06 12.88
C ASP A 636 -12.91 6.54 12.95
N PHE A 637 -13.42 5.80 11.98
CA PHE A 637 -13.43 4.33 12.05
C PHE A 637 -12.02 3.73 11.95
N ILE A 638 -11.06 4.40 11.31
CA ILE A 638 -9.66 3.95 11.30
C ILE A 638 -9.04 3.98 12.71
N LYS A 639 -9.55 4.81 13.64
CA LYS A 639 -9.10 4.83 15.04
C LYS A 639 -9.54 3.56 15.78
N PHE A 640 -10.75 3.07 15.50
CA PHE A 640 -11.19 1.75 15.97
C PHE A 640 -10.31 0.63 15.40
N VAL A 641 -10.00 0.66 14.10
CA VAL A 641 -9.09 -0.31 13.47
C VAL A 641 -7.70 -0.28 14.10
N LYS A 642 -7.15 0.91 14.35
CA LYS A 642 -5.86 1.10 15.03
C LYS A 642 -5.89 0.47 16.42
N ALA A 643 -6.85 0.85 17.24
CA ALA A 643 -6.95 0.36 18.61
C ALA A 643 -7.13 -1.16 18.66
N PHE A 644 -7.95 -1.71 17.76
CA PHE A 644 -8.12 -3.15 17.61
C PHE A 644 -6.79 -3.84 17.26
N MET A 645 -6.11 -3.38 16.21
CA MET A 645 -4.89 -3.99 15.69
C MET A 645 -3.72 -3.92 16.69
N ASN A 646 -3.62 -2.83 17.45
CA ASN A 646 -2.54 -2.56 18.39
C ASN A 646 -2.86 -2.98 19.84
N HIS A 647 -4.08 -3.47 20.09
CA HIS A 647 -4.61 -3.77 21.42
C HIS A 647 -4.62 -2.56 22.37
N GLU A 648 -4.95 -1.38 21.84
CA GLU A 648 -5.06 -0.14 22.63
C GLU A 648 -6.42 -0.07 23.32
N ASP A 649 -6.43 0.49 24.54
CA ASP A 649 -7.68 0.68 25.29
C ASP A 649 -8.70 1.48 24.45
N PRO A 650 -9.99 1.07 24.46
CA PRO A 650 -10.57 0.05 25.34
C PRO A 650 -10.45 -1.39 24.80
N ILE A 651 -9.88 -1.60 23.62
CA ILE A 651 -9.72 -2.94 23.00
C ILE A 651 -8.39 -3.55 23.45
N ASN A 652 -8.28 -3.77 24.76
CA ASN A 652 -7.10 -4.41 25.34
C ASN A 652 -6.92 -5.86 24.81
N LYS A 653 -5.83 -6.51 25.19
CA LYS A 653 -5.49 -7.87 24.74
C LYS A 653 -6.59 -8.90 25.01
N ASN A 654 -7.26 -8.86 26.16
CA ASN A 654 -8.32 -9.83 26.49
C ASN A 654 -9.53 -9.65 25.57
N VAL A 655 -9.95 -8.40 25.37
CA VAL A 655 -11.03 -8.05 24.46
C VAL A 655 -10.68 -8.49 23.04
N TYR A 656 -9.47 -8.20 22.57
CA TYR A 656 -8.97 -8.65 21.26
C TYR A 656 -9.04 -10.17 21.09
N GLU A 657 -8.53 -10.94 22.06
CA GLU A 657 -8.54 -12.42 22.02
C GLU A 657 -9.98 -12.96 22.02
N GLY A 658 -10.86 -12.35 22.82
CA GLY A 658 -12.29 -12.65 22.83
C GLY A 658 -12.95 -12.42 21.48
N LEU A 659 -12.67 -11.28 20.84
CA LEU A 659 -13.27 -10.92 19.55
C LEU A 659 -12.75 -11.76 18.38
N THR A 660 -11.46 -12.11 18.39
CA THR A 660 -10.78 -12.81 17.28
C THR A 660 -10.81 -14.33 17.37
N ARG A 661 -11.30 -14.91 18.49
CA ARG A 661 -11.52 -16.35 18.60
C ARG A 661 -12.41 -16.87 17.47
N LEU A 662 -11.91 -17.82 16.67
CA LEU A 662 -12.64 -18.43 15.55
C LEU A 662 -13.79 -19.31 16.05
N ARG A 663 -14.97 -19.18 15.43
CA ARG A 663 -16.22 -19.75 15.96
C ARG A 663 -17.02 -20.58 14.98
N ALA A 664 -17.10 -20.14 13.73
CA ALA A 664 -17.80 -20.84 12.67
C ALA A 664 -17.07 -20.66 11.33
N PHE A 665 -17.28 -21.56 10.37
CA PHE A 665 -16.83 -21.34 8.99
C PHE A 665 -17.99 -20.85 8.14
N VAL A 666 -17.82 -19.68 7.49
CA VAL A 666 -18.85 -19.05 6.66
C VAL A 666 -19.20 -19.94 5.46
N ASN A 667 -18.19 -20.58 4.88
CA ASN A 667 -18.38 -21.55 3.80
C ASN A 667 -17.39 -22.72 3.94
N PRO A 668 -17.83 -23.87 4.45
CA PRO A 668 -16.95 -25.03 4.60
C PRO A 668 -16.62 -25.74 3.28
N ASN A 669 -17.19 -25.31 2.14
CA ASN A 669 -16.93 -25.96 0.85
C ASN A 669 -15.55 -25.55 0.26
N PRO A 670 -14.58 -26.48 0.15
CA PRO A 670 -13.24 -26.18 -0.35
C PRO A 670 -13.23 -25.65 -1.80
N ALA A 671 -14.23 -26.00 -2.61
CA ALA A 671 -14.31 -25.60 -4.02
C ALA A 671 -14.55 -24.09 -4.23
N ARG A 672 -14.95 -23.37 -3.17
CA ARG A 672 -15.21 -21.92 -3.22
C ARG A 672 -14.09 -21.08 -2.61
N ARG A 673 -12.94 -21.71 -2.29
CA ARG A 673 -11.79 -21.02 -1.70
C ARG A 673 -11.11 -20.10 -2.72
N LYS A 674 -10.82 -18.86 -2.32
CA LYS A 674 -9.98 -17.97 -3.11
C LYS A 674 -8.54 -18.51 -3.17
N ARG A 675 -7.85 -18.25 -4.28
CA ARG A 675 -6.45 -18.65 -4.48
C ARG A 675 -5.60 -18.06 -3.34
N HIS A 676 -4.67 -18.85 -2.79
CA HIS A 676 -3.79 -18.45 -1.67
C HIS A 676 -4.47 -18.03 -0.36
N SER A 677 -5.80 -18.11 -0.23
CA SER A 677 -6.53 -17.83 1.00
C SER A 677 -6.93 -19.11 1.74
N SER A 678 -7.08 -19.08 3.07
CA SER A 678 -7.80 -20.09 3.84
C SER A 678 -9.32 -19.99 3.60
N PRO A 679 -10.13 -20.96 4.06
CA PRO A 679 -11.56 -20.72 4.29
C PRO A 679 -11.76 -19.52 5.23
N VAL A 680 -12.86 -18.79 5.02
CA VAL A 680 -13.25 -17.68 5.90
C VAL A 680 -13.93 -18.27 7.14
N ALA A 681 -13.36 -17.97 8.29
CA ALA A 681 -13.96 -18.19 9.58
C ALA A 681 -14.65 -16.90 10.04
N TYR A 682 -15.74 -17.05 10.78
CA TYR A 682 -16.42 -15.96 11.46
C TYR A 682 -16.09 -16.05 12.95
N ALA A 683 -15.73 -14.91 13.54
CA ALA A 683 -15.46 -14.74 14.97
C ALA A 683 -16.61 -13.93 15.60
N ALA A 684 -16.36 -13.07 16.59
CA ALA A 684 -17.41 -12.20 17.13
C ALA A 684 -17.51 -10.93 16.26
N GLY A 685 -18.45 -10.90 15.31
CA GLY A 685 -18.63 -9.73 14.42
C GLY A 685 -17.52 -9.48 13.41
N LEU A 686 -16.70 -10.48 13.11
CA LEU A 686 -15.53 -10.37 12.26
C LEU A 686 -15.38 -11.57 11.33
N ASP A 687 -15.04 -11.29 10.08
CA ASP A 687 -14.48 -12.26 9.14
C ASP A 687 -12.97 -12.37 9.40
N ILE A 688 -12.48 -13.61 9.52
CA ILE A 688 -11.07 -13.91 9.67
C ILE A 688 -10.67 -14.98 8.66
N TYR A 689 -9.62 -14.70 7.91
CA TYR A 689 -9.00 -15.66 7.00
C TYR A 689 -7.50 -15.40 6.91
N PHE A 690 -6.76 -16.37 6.40
CA PHE A 690 -5.33 -16.25 6.18
C PHE A 690 -5.07 -16.11 4.68
N TYR A 691 -4.31 -15.09 4.27
CA TYR A 691 -3.88 -14.92 2.89
C TYR A 691 -2.36 -15.03 2.82
N LYS A 692 -1.86 -15.97 2.01
CA LYS A 692 -0.43 -16.32 1.95
C LYS A 692 0.23 -16.58 3.33
N GLY A 693 -0.55 -17.12 4.28
CA GLY A 693 -0.06 -17.44 5.62
C GLY A 693 -0.29 -16.34 6.66
N HIS A 694 -0.69 -15.13 6.25
CA HIS A 694 -0.89 -13.99 7.16
C HIS A 694 -2.36 -13.76 7.48
N MET A 695 -2.64 -13.48 8.75
CA MET A 695 -4.01 -13.27 9.22
C MET A 695 -4.56 -11.95 8.69
N VAL A 696 -5.79 -12.00 8.17
CA VAL A 696 -6.58 -10.84 7.76
C VAL A 696 -7.86 -10.84 8.59
N VAL A 697 -8.08 -9.76 9.30
CA VAL A 697 -9.27 -9.54 10.14
C VAL A 697 -10.05 -8.38 9.57
N GLY A 698 -11.38 -8.47 9.53
CA GLY A 698 -12.22 -7.36 9.08
C GLY A 698 -13.70 -7.71 9.01
N HIS A 699 -14.48 -6.81 8.41
CA HIS A 699 -15.88 -7.06 8.08
C HIS A 699 -16.30 -6.13 6.93
N ASN A 700 -17.30 -6.51 6.15
CA ASN A 700 -17.93 -5.61 5.17
C ASN A 700 -19.36 -5.23 5.57
N GLY A 701 -19.79 -4.05 5.16
CA GLY A 701 -21.15 -3.57 5.27
C GLY A 701 -21.71 -3.27 3.89
N VAL A 702 -22.94 -3.73 3.63
CA VAL A 702 -23.72 -3.32 2.46
C VAL A 702 -25.14 -3.07 2.94
N PHE A 703 -25.69 -1.94 2.54
CA PHE A 703 -27.08 -1.55 2.75
C PHE A 703 -27.46 -0.66 1.57
N SER A 704 -28.71 -0.68 1.11
CA SER A 704 -29.10 0.02 -0.12
C SER A 704 -28.64 1.48 -0.12
N GLY A 705 -27.73 1.80 -1.04
CA GLY A 705 -27.14 3.13 -1.17
C GLY A 705 -25.82 3.35 -0.42
N PHE A 706 -25.29 2.36 0.29
CA PHE A 706 -24.05 2.46 1.05
C PHE A 706 -23.27 1.14 1.08
N ALA A 707 -21.94 1.25 1.04
CA ALA A 707 -21.09 0.13 1.39
C ALA A 707 -19.88 0.57 2.20
N SER A 708 -19.45 -0.30 3.11
CA SER A 708 -18.26 -0.10 3.92
C SER A 708 -17.44 -1.38 3.97
N ARG A 709 -16.14 -1.25 4.20
CA ARG A 709 -15.26 -2.37 4.49
C ARG A 709 -14.08 -1.88 5.29
N PHE A 710 -13.76 -2.59 6.36
CA PHE A 710 -12.48 -2.42 7.04
C PHE A 710 -11.74 -3.75 7.08
N PHE A 711 -10.42 -3.66 7.15
CA PHE A 711 -9.56 -4.81 7.42
C PHE A 711 -8.25 -4.38 8.06
N PHE A 712 -7.55 -5.32 8.67
CA PHE A 712 -6.17 -5.14 9.14
C PHE A 712 -5.40 -6.46 9.14
N LEU A 713 -4.07 -6.34 9.12
CA LEU A 713 -3.07 -7.39 9.17
C LEU A 713 -2.17 -7.12 10.38
N PRO A 714 -2.40 -7.81 11.51
CA PRO A 714 -1.64 -7.58 12.74
C PRO A 714 -0.12 -7.71 12.55
N ASP A 715 0.32 -8.72 11.77
CA ASP A 715 1.75 -8.99 11.50
C ASP A 715 2.50 -7.83 10.84
N PHE A 716 1.78 -6.90 10.21
CA PHE A 716 2.36 -5.79 9.43
C PHE A 716 1.98 -4.41 9.99
N SER A 717 1.28 -4.36 11.13
CA SER A 717 0.72 -3.11 11.67
C SER A 717 0.03 -2.26 10.58
N PHE A 718 -0.70 -2.94 9.68
CA PHE A 718 -1.34 -2.35 8.51
C PHE A 718 -2.84 -2.58 8.52
N GLY A 719 -3.62 -1.55 8.19
CA GLY A 719 -5.06 -1.68 8.04
C GLY A 719 -5.66 -0.59 7.16
N ALA A 720 -6.92 -0.75 6.80
CA ALA A 720 -7.65 0.24 6.03
C ALA A 720 -9.15 0.22 6.31
N VAL A 721 -9.79 1.35 6.03
CA VAL A 721 -11.23 1.56 6.04
C VAL A 721 -11.62 2.19 4.70
N ILE A 722 -12.64 1.64 4.05
CA ILE A 722 -13.16 2.09 2.77
C ILE A 722 -14.68 2.23 2.91
N MET A 723 -15.22 3.39 2.56
CA MET A 723 -16.66 3.69 2.64
C MET A 723 -17.11 4.38 1.35
N GLY A 724 -18.32 4.09 0.88
CA GLY A 724 -18.89 4.75 -0.28
C GLY A 724 -20.41 4.81 -0.23
N ASN A 725 -20.97 5.76 -0.96
CA ASN A 725 -22.41 6.06 -0.99
C ASN A 725 -23.15 5.37 -2.15
N SER A 726 -22.81 4.10 -2.39
CA SER A 726 -23.60 3.18 -3.22
C SER A 726 -23.17 1.73 -2.98
N ASP A 727 -24.01 0.77 -3.38
CA ASP A 727 -23.71 -0.67 -3.23
C ASP A 727 -22.48 -1.09 -4.06
N GLY A 728 -22.23 -0.40 -5.17
CA GLY A 728 -21.06 -0.62 -6.04
C GLY A 728 -19.73 -0.43 -5.32
N ALA A 729 -19.70 0.36 -4.24
CA ALA A 729 -18.50 0.57 -3.44
C ALA A 729 -18.00 -0.71 -2.76
N ASN A 730 -18.85 -1.73 -2.54
CA ASN A 730 -18.41 -3.04 -2.02
C ASN A 730 -17.48 -3.78 -3.01
N GLY A 731 -17.74 -3.63 -4.32
CA GLY A 731 -16.89 -4.19 -5.38
C GLY A 731 -15.53 -3.49 -5.46
N ILE A 732 -15.54 -2.16 -5.33
CA ILE A 732 -14.33 -1.34 -5.23
C ILE A 732 -13.52 -1.74 -4.00
N ALA A 733 -14.16 -1.77 -2.83
CA ALA A 733 -13.51 -2.13 -1.58
C ALA A 733 -12.87 -3.51 -1.66
N THR A 734 -13.57 -4.53 -2.19
CA THR A 734 -13.02 -5.88 -2.36
C THR A 734 -11.75 -5.89 -3.22
N THR A 735 -11.73 -5.09 -4.29
CA THR A 735 -10.58 -4.97 -5.19
C THR A 735 -9.41 -4.25 -4.53
N LEU A 736 -9.69 -3.15 -3.82
CA LEU A 736 -8.67 -2.36 -3.13
C LEU A 736 -8.08 -3.10 -1.94
N VAL A 737 -8.88 -3.84 -1.15
CA VAL A 737 -8.35 -4.69 -0.06
C VAL A 737 -7.31 -5.66 -0.60
N GLN A 738 -7.63 -6.39 -1.68
CA GLN A 738 -6.69 -7.33 -2.28
C GLN A 738 -5.41 -6.63 -2.75
N LYS A 739 -5.53 -5.51 -3.48
CA LYS A 739 -4.39 -4.74 -3.97
C LYS A 739 -3.50 -4.20 -2.86
N LEU A 740 -4.10 -3.66 -1.79
CA LEU A 740 -3.37 -3.12 -0.64
C LEU A 740 -2.64 -4.24 0.11
N ILE A 741 -3.29 -5.39 0.31
CA ILE A 741 -2.66 -6.57 0.92
C ILE A 741 -1.51 -7.08 0.06
N ASP A 742 -1.71 -7.24 -1.25
CA ASP A 742 -0.66 -7.71 -2.16
C ASP A 742 0.56 -6.78 -2.18
N ASN A 743 0.33 -5.46 -2.15
CA ASN A 743 1.40 -4.47 -2.04
C ASN A 743 2.18 -4.58 -0.72
N ILE A 744 1.49 -4.83 0.40
CA ILE A 744 2.11 -4.99 1.72
C ILE A 744 2.91 -6.29 1.80
N LEU A 745 2.36 -7.38 1.26
CA LEU A 745 2.96 -8.72 1.29
C LEU A 745 4.01 -8.98 0.21
N GLY A 746 4.21 -8.05 -0.70
CA GLY A 746 5.16 -8.25 -1.77
C GLY A 746 4.81 -9.21 -2.88
N VAL A 747 3.51 -9.36 -3.10
CA VAL A 747 3.02 -10.12 -4.23
C VAL A 747 3.14 -9.27 -5.48
N THR A 748 4.17 -9.51 -6.28
CA THR A 748 4.17 -9.12 -7.69
C THR A 748 3.07 -9.90 -8.39
N ASP A 749 2.34 -9.27 -9.31
CA ASP A 749 1.31 -9.93 -10.11
C ASP A 749 1.94 -11.16 -10.81
N GLU A 750 1.80 -12.34 -10.22
CA GLU A 750 1.93 -13.60 -10.94
C GLU A 750 0.80 -13.59 -11.97
N ILE A 751 1.08 -13.02 -13.15
CA ILE A 751 0.28 -13.30 -14.33
C ILE A 751 0.24 -14.83 -14.40
N PRO A 752 -0.94 -15.48 -14.26
CA PRO A 752 -0.99 -16.92 -14.33
C PRO A 752 -0.45 -17.35 -15.70
N GLN A 753 0.69 -18.06 -15.72
CA GLN A 753 1.24 -18.68 -16.93
C GLN A 753 0.37 -19.84 -17.45
N ASP A 754 -0.81 -20.08 -16.87
CA ASP A 754 -1.85 -20.93 -17.42
C ASP A 754 -3.13 -20.15 -17.71
N SER A 755 -3.07 -19.30 -18.74
CA SER A 755 -4.18 -19.19 -19.69
C SER A 755 -3.67 -18.75 -21.06
N LYS A 756 -3.20 -19.73 -21.84
CA LYS A 756 -3.24 -19.58 -23.30
C LYS A 756 -4.70 -19.38 -23.73
N SER A 757 -5.05 -18.12 -23.94
CA SER A 757 -6.02 -17.60 -24.89
C SER A 757 -7.12 -18.55 -25.38
N LYS A 758 -8.37 -18.21 -25.08
CA LYS A 758 -9.36 -18.03 -26.15
C LYS A 758 -10.14 -16.74 -25.94
N ASP A 759 -9.96 -15.87 -26.92
CA ASP A 759 -10.77 -14.71 -27.31
C ASP A 759 -10.74 -13.45 -26.42
N THR A 760 -9.64 -12.71 -26.53
CA THR A 760 -9.70 -11.26 -26.76
C THR A 760 -9.20 -10.97 -28.17
N ARG A 761 -10.12 -10.64 -29.09
CA ARG A 761 -9.74 -9.89 -30.29
C ARG A 761 -9.75 -8.42 -29.93
N SER A 762 -8.55 -7.85 -29.98
CA SER A 762 -8.24 -6.43 -30.01
C SER A 762 -9.23 -5.64 -30.87
N VAL A 763 -9.89 -4.66 -30.26
CA VAL A 763 -10.48 -3.53 -31.00
C VAL A 763 -9.38 -2.48 -31.08
N GLU A 764 -8.75 -2.37 -32.25
CA GLU A 764 -7.96 -1.19 -32.61
C GLU A 764 -8.88 0.03 -32.63
N ILE A 765 -8.56 1.03 -31.81
CA ILE A 765 -9.10 2.38 -31.92
C ILE A 765 -8.33 3.07 -33.06
N ARG A 766 -9.03 3.46 -34.12
CA ARG A 766 -8.50 4.40 -35.14
C ARG A 766 -9.13 5.77 -34.91
N ASP A 767 -8.29 6.77 -34.74
CA ASP A 767 -8.63 8.19 -34.75
C ASP A 767 -9.28 8.64 -36.07
N PRO A 768 -10.08 9.73 -36.05
CA PRO A 768 -10.81 10.22 -37.22
C PRO A 768 -9.97 11.21 -38.05
N LYS A 769 -10.08 11.16 -39.39
CA LYS A 769 -9.77 12.27 -40.34
C LYS A 769 -10.10 11.86 -41.79
N PRO A 770 -10.21 12.79 -42.76
CA PRO A 770 -11.31 13.73 -43.04
C PRO A 770 -11.96 13.46 -44.43
N GLN A 771 -13.02 14.23 -44.75
CA GLN A 771 -13.77 14.21 -46.03
C GLN A 771 -12.90 14.36 -47.30
N ALA A 772 -13.22 13.61 -48.37
CA ALA A 772 -13.12 14.02 -49.77
C ALA A 772 -13.83 13.01 -50.71
N GLU A 773 -14.12 13.47 -51.93
CA GLU A 773 -15.19 13.08 -52.86
C GLU A 773 -14.92 11.90 -53.83
N ALA A 774 -16.03 11.27 -54.24
CA ALA A 774 -16.42 10.86 -55.60
C ALA A 774 -15.77 9.68 -56.37
N LYS A 775 -16.71 8.90 -56.95
CA LYS A 775 -16.74 8.18 -58.25
C LYS A 775 -16.34 6.70 -58.35
N ASP A 776 -17.42 5.91 -58.48
CA ASP A 776 -17.78 5.07 -59.63
C ASP A 776 -17.13 3.69 -59.90
N THR A 777 -18.05 2.78 -60.28
CA THR A 777 -17.93 1.48 -60.98
C THR A 777 -17.87 0.16 -60.19
N ASN A 778 -19.00 -0.57 -60.35
CA ASN A 778 -19.30 -2.01 -60.13
C ASN A 778 -18.56 -2.89 -61.20
N PRO A 779 -18.64 -4.25 -61.25
CA PRO A 779 -19.30 -5.21 -60.33
C PRO A 779 -18.57 -6.55 -60.04
N MET A 780 -19.05 -7.19 -58.97
CA MET A 780 -19.26 -8.64 -58.74
C MET A 780 -18.19 -9.70 -59.09
N SER A 781 -17.81 -10.46 -58.07
CA SER A 781 -17.50 -11.90 -58.19
C SER A 781 -17.99 -12.66 -56.95
N LYS A 782 -18.76 -13.71 -57.23
CA LYS A 782 -19.52 -14.58 -56.32
C LYS A 782 -18.60 -15.41 -55.43
N ASN A 783 -18.78 -15.34 -54.10
CA ASN A 783 -18.59 -16.49 -53.19
C ASN A 783 -19.09 -16.24 -51.75
N GLN A 784 -20.25 -15.57 -51.61
CA GLN A 784 -21.03 -15.56 -50.37
C GLN A 784 -22.28 -16.42 -50.53
N GLU A 785 -22.11 -17.75 -50.56
CA GLU A 785 -23.24 -18.67 -50.32
C GLU A 785 -22.81 -20.05 -49.78
N LYS A 786 -21.58 -20.18 -49.26
CA LYS A 786 -21.08 -21.43 -48.65
C LYS A 786 -20.52 -21.29 -47.22
N LYS A 787 -20.69 -20.12 -46.57
CA LYS A 787 -20.29 -19.91 -45.16
C LYS A 787 -21.43 -19.81 -44.14
N GLU A 788 -22.70 -19.92 -44.57
CA GLU A 788 -23.84 -19.95 -43.66
C GLU A 788 -24.32 -21.36 -43.26
N LYS A 789 -23.91 -22.43 -43.96
CA LYS A 789 -24.32 -23.81 -43.61
C LYS A 789 -23.34 -24.63 -42.75
N LYS A 790 -22.18 -24.08 -42.35
CA LYS A 790 -21.20 -24.78 -41.48
C LYS A 790 -21.01 -24.18 -40.08
N LYS A 791 -21.79 -23.15 -39.73
CA LYS A 791 -21.80 -22.55 -38.37
C LYS A 791 -22.90 -23.14 -37.47
N GLN A 792 -23.71 -24.06 -37.99
CA GLN A 792 -24.83 -24.71 -37.27
C GLN A 792 -24.52 -26.11 -36.70
N GLU A 793 -23.38 -26.75 -37.05
CA GLU A 793 -23.06 -28.13 -36.60
C GLU A 793 -21.85 -28.27 -35.65
N LYS A 794 -21.18 -27.18 -35.25
CA LYS A 794 -20.05 -27.23 -34.29
C LYS A 794 -20.34 -26.64 -32.91
N LYS A 795 -21.62 -26.46 -32.56
CA LYS A 795 -22.06 -26.04 -31.21
C LYS A 795 -22.50 -27.20 -30.29
N THR A 796 -22.33 -28.46 -30.70
CA THR A 796 -22.95 -29.61 -30.00
C THR A 796 -21.98 -30.57 -29.30
N GLN A 797 -20.67 -30.29 -29.17
CA GLN A 797 -19.73 -31.28 -28.62
C GLN A 797 -18.66 -30.80 -27.61
N ALA A 798 -18.88 -29.71 -26.88
CA ALA A 798 -17.98 -29.32 -25.78
C ALA A 798 -18.74 -28.75 -24.56
N LYS A 799 -19.57 -29.58 -23.94
CA LYS A 799 -20.12 -29.39 -22.58
C LYS A 799 -20.30 -30.76 -21.90
N LYS A 800 -19.20 -31.38 -21.48
CA LYS A 800 -19.19 -32.48 -20.50
C LYS A 800 -17.82 -32.54 -19.81
N SER A 801 -17.68 -31.83 -18.68
CA SER A 801 -16.87 -32.20 -17.50
C SER A 801 -16.74 -31.01 -16.55
N GLN A 802 -17.40 -31.11 -15.39
CA GLN A 802 -17.27 -30.37 -14.10
C GLN A 802 -18.65 -29.93 -13.57
N GLY A 803 -19.25 -30.78 -12.73
CA GLY A 803 -20.33 -30.44 -11.79
C GLY A 803 -19.69 -30.02 -10.46
N ILE A 804 -20.21 -29.06 -9.70
CA ILE A 804 -21.60 -28.91 -9.27
C ILE A 804 -22.18 -27.60 -9.77
N GLN A 805 -23.11 -27.74 -10.71
CA GLN A 805 -23.95 -26.69 -11.27
C GLN A 805 -25.08 -26.37 -10.29
N LYS A 806 -25.44 -25.08 -10.20
CA LYS A 806 -26.84 -24.68 -10.04
C LYS A 806 -27.64 -25.48 -11.06
N GLY A 807 -28.50 -26.38 -10.60
CA GLY A 807 -29.46 -27.05 -11.47
C GLY A 807 -30.44 -26.03 -12.01
N GLN A 808 -30.07 -25.33 -13.09
CA GLN A 808 -31.05 -25.02 -14.13
C GLN A 808 -31.35 -26.35 -14.79
N VAL A 809 -32.40 -27.00 -14.29
CA VAL A 809 -33.18 -27.90 -15.13
C VAL A 809 -33.70 -27.01 -16.25
N ASP A 810 -33.14 -27.18 -17.45
CA ASP A 810 -33.79 -26.77 -18.69
C ASP A 810 -34.96 -27.75 -18.87
N GLU A 811 -35.97 -27.61 -17.99
CA GLU A 811 -37.32 -27.96 -18.36
C GLU A 811 -37.57 -27.06 -19.56
N GLN A 812 -37.77 -27.67 -20.73
CA GLN A 812 -38.42 -27.00 -21.84
C GLN A 812 -39.47 -26.08 -21.25
N LYS A 813 -39.25 -24.75 -21.31
CA LYS A 813 -40.24 -23.79 -20.82
C LYS A 813 -41.57 -24.28 -21.37
N PRO A 814 -42.51 -24.75 -20.53
CA PRO A 814 -43.83 -25.03 -21.04
C PRO A 814 -44.24 -23.73 -21.69
N LYS A 815 -44.78 -23.81 -22.91
CA LYS A 815 -45.42 -22.65 -23.56
C LYS A 815 -46.18 -21.92 -22.45
N ARG A 816 -45.76 -20.69 -22.14
CA ARG A 816 -46.38 -19.88 -21.08
C ARG A 816 -47.83 -19.77 -21.51
N ASN A 817 -48.70 -20.56 -20.89
CA ASN A 817 -50.13 -20.42 -21.08
C ASN A 817 -50.43 -18.99 -20.64
N THR A 818 -51.18 -18.27 -21.45
CA THR A 818 -51.74 -16.97 -21.06
C THR A 818 -52.31 -17.10 -19.65
N PRO A 819 -51.96 -16.22 -18.69
CA PRO A 819 -52.47 -16.31 -17.33
C PRO A 819 -53.99 -16.37 -17.40
N GLN A 820 -54.56 -17.51 -17.03
CA GLN A 820 -56.00 -17.60 -16.88
C GLN A 820 -56.31 -17.06 -15.48
N PRO A 821 -57.34 -16.21 -15.32
CA PRO A 821 -57.75 -15.79 -13.98
C PRO A 821 -58.19 -17.02 -13.17
N PRO A 822 -57.99 -17.03 -11.85
CA PRO A 822 -58.47 -18.10 -10.99
C PRO A 822 -59.99 -18.28 -11.14
N THR A 823 -60.46 -19.50 -10.92
CA THR A 823 -61.89 -19.85 -11.06
C THR A 823 -62.74 -19.26 -9.93
N ILE A 824 -62.13 -18.98 -8.77
CA ILE A 824 -62.73 -18.15 -7.71
C ILE A 824 -62.33 -16.67 -7.88
N PRO A 825 -63.24 -15.72 -7.63
CA PRO A 825 -62.96 -14.30 -7.84
C PRO A 825 -61.89 -13.78 -6.87
N PHE A 826 -61.08 -12.80 -7.29
CA PHE A 826 -60.06 -12.17 -6.44
C PHE A 826 -60.60 -11.65 -5.10
N SER A 827 -61.88 -11.26 -5.05
CA SER A 827 -62.55 -10.85 -3.81
C SER A 827 -62.60 -11.95 -2.73
N ALA A 828 -62.47 -13.23 -3.09
CA ALA A 828 -62.40 -14.33 -2.12
C ALA A 828 -61.05 -14.38 -1.39
N TYR A 829 -59.98 -13.85 -2.01
CA TYR A 829 -58.63 -13.80 -1.46
C TYR A 829 -58.34 -12.50 -0.73
N ALA A 830 -59.02 -11.40 -1.08
CA ALA A 830 -58.78 -10.08 -0.50
C ALA A 830 -59.29 -9.99 0.95
N ASP A 831 -58.37 -10.00 1.92
CA ASP A 831 -58.67 -9.89 3.35
C ASP A 831 -57.39 -9.59 4.16
N ASN A 832 -57.52 -9.52 5.49
CA ASN A 832 -56.40 -9.48 6.42
C ASN A 832 -55.88 -10.88 6.75
N TYR A 833 -54.57 -11.05 6.65
CA TYR A 833 -53.85 -12.27 6.97
C TYR A 833 -52.84 -12.00 8.08
N TRP A 834 -52.89 -12.78 9.16
CA TRP A 834 -52.10 -12.54 10.36
C TRP A 834 -51.14 -13.70 10.66
N ASN A 835 -49.88 -13.36 10.93
CA ASN A 835 -48.88 -14.25 11.49
C ASN A 835 -48.33 -13.64 12.80
N PRO A 836 -48.06 -14.43 13.86
CA PRO A 836 -47.56 -13.88 15.12
C PRO A 836 -46.17 -13.22 15.01
N GLY A 837 -45.31 -13.69 14.10
CA GLY A 837 -43.96 -13.16 13.89
C GLY A 837 -43.89 -12.09 12.78
N TYR A 838 -44.67 -12.26 11.72
CA TYR A 838 -44.68 -11.35 10.54
C TYR A 838 -45.85 -10.36 10.55
N HIS A 839 -46.68 -10.40 11.58
CA HIS A 839 -47.82 -9.51 11.81
C HIS A 839 -48.84 -9.53 10.66
N ASN A 840 -49.54 -8.40 10.43
CA ASN A 840 -50.65 -8.31 9.48
C ASN A 840 -50.13 -8.05 8.06
N LEU A 841 -50.71 -8.74 7.08
CA LEU A 841 -50.64 -8.41 5.66
C LEU A 841 -52.07 -8.24 5.12
N LEU A 842 -52.34 -7.07 4.54
CA LEU A 842 -53.62 -6.79 3.90
C LEU A 842 -53.51 -7.14 2.41
N VAL A 843 -54.23 -8.19 1.99
CA VAL A 843 -54.40 -8.50 0.57
C VAL A 843 -55.56 -7.68 0.03
N GLN A 844 -55.26 -6.81 -0.93
CA GLN A 844 -56.23 -5.95 -1.61
C GLN A 844 -56.25 -6.23 -3.11
N ILE A 845 -57.29 -5.76 -3.79
CA ILE A 845 -57.37 -5.83 -5.25
C ILE A 845 -56.93 -4.47 -5.79
N ARG A 846 -55.88 -4.46 -6.62
CA ARG A 846 -55.37 -3.27 -7.29
C ARG A 846 -54.99 -3.63 -8.73
N ASP A 847 -55.44 -2.83 -9.69
CA ASP A 847 -55.15 -3.02 -11.12
C ASP A 847 -55.43 -4.45 -11.62
N ASP A 848 -56.61 -4.98 -11.24
CA ASP A 848 -57.07 -6.35 -11.54
C ASP A 848 -56.12 -7.48 -11.09
N ALA A 849 -55.35 -7.25 -10.03
CA ALA A 849 -54.51 -8.27 -9.38
C ALA A 849 -54.63 -8.22 -7.86
N LEU A 850 -54.27 -9.31 -7.19
CA LEU A 850 -54.05 -9.27 -5.74
C LEU A 850 -52.75 -8.51 -5.47
N PHE A 851 -52.78 -7.70 -4.41
CA PHE A 851 -51.71 -6.80 -4.06
C PHE A 851 -51.55 -6.71 -2.53
N ILE A 852 -50.31 -6.63 -2.04
CA ILE A 852 -49.98 -6.32 -0.65
C ILE A 852 -49.06 -5.10 -0.61
N ASP A 853 -49.34 -4.17 0.30
CA ASP A 853 -48.43 -3.09 0.69
C ASP A 853 -47.84 -3.41 2.06
N ALA A 854 -46.55 -3.69 2.12
CA ALA A 854 -45.78 -3.95 3.32
C ALA A 854 -44.63 -2.93 3.46
N THR A 855 -44.82 -1.71 2.96
CA THR A 855 -43.81 -0.64 3.02
C THR A 855 -43.59 -0.09 4.44
N ASP A 856 -44.45 -0.48 5.39
CA ASP A 856 -44.31 -0.25 6.83
C ASP A 856 -43.21 -1.11 7.48
N ARG A 857 -42.76 -2.18 6.81
CA ARG A 857 -41.62 -3.02 7.25
C ARG A 857 -40.28 -2.30 7.11
N SER A 858 -39.25 -2.75 7.84
CA SER A 858 -37.89 -2.18 7.79
C SER A 858 -37.30 -2.26 6.38
N MET A 859 -37.28 -3.48 5.82
CA MET A 859 -37.08 -3.74 4.40
C MET A 859 -38.44 -3.71 3.70
N GLY A 860 -39.02 -2.52 3.58
CA GLY A 860 -40.38 -2.35 3.05
C GLY A 860 -40.53 -2.91 1.63
N PHE A 861 -41.64 -3.59 1.34
CA PHE A 861 -41.87 -4.17 0.01
C PHE A 861 -43.34 -4.10 -0.39
N THR A 862 -43.60 -4.32 -1.67
CA THR A 862 -44.96 -4.56 -2.20
C THR A 862 -45.01 -5.91 -2.90
N LEU A 863 -46.16 -6.59 -2.88
CA LEU A 863 -46.36 -7.84 -3.61
C LEU A 863 -47.45 -7.66 -4.66
N LYS A 864 -47.18 -8.04 -5.90
CA LYS A 864 -48.20 -8.19 -6.96
C LYS A 864 -48.28 -9.64 -7.41
N PHE A 865 -49.46 -10.23 -7.30
CA PHE A 865 -49.63 -11.67 -7.52
C PHE A 865 -50.03 -11.97 -8.98
N GLU A 866 -49.36 -12.96 -9.56
CA GLU A 866 -49.71 -13.59 -10.83
C GLU A 866 -50.19 -15.02 -10.57
N HIS A 867 -51.39 -15.35 -11.04
CA HIS A 867 -51.95 -16.71 -10.89
C HIS A 867 -51.17 -17.73 -11.71
N VAL A 868 -50.86 -18.86 -11.10
CA VAL A 868 -50.11 -19.96 -11.72
C VAL A 868 -51.00 -21.17 -11.98
N SER A 869 -51.62 -21.75 -10.94
CA SER A 869 -52.52 -22.92 -11.10
C SER A 869 -53.46 -23.18 -9.91
N ASP A 870 -54.51 -23.98 -10.17
CA ASP A 870 -55.38 -24.64 -9.20
C ASP A 870 -56.02 -23.73 -8.13
N ASP A 871 -56.30 -22.48 -8.47
CA ASP A 871 -56.79 -21.40 -7.56
C ASP A 871 -55.93 -21.13 -6.31
N ARG A 872 -54.85 -21.87 -6.11
CA ARG A 872 -54.05 -21.84 -4.88
C ARG A 872 -52.68 -21.26 -5.11
N LYS A 873 -52.06 -21.49 -6.28
CA LYS A 873 -50.66 -21.18 -6.52
C LYS A 873 -50.50 -19.88 -7.30
N PHE A 874 -49.63 -19.02 -6.77
CA PHE A 874 -49.31 -17.73 -7.33
C PHE A 874 -47.79 -17.51 -7.30
N ASP A 875 -47.31 -16.75 -8.27
CA ASP A 875 -46.01 -16.10 -8.23
C ASP A 875 -46.26 -14.66 -7.81
N ALA A 876 -45.60 -14.18 -6.76
CA ALA A 876 -45.74 -12.81 -6.29
C ALA A 876 -44.46 -12.02 -6.61
N HIS A 877 -44.61 -10.96 -7.39
CA HIS A 877 -43.57 -9.98 -7.67
C HIS A 877 -43.37 -9.12 -6.43
N LEU A 878 -42.25 -9.33 -5.74
CA LEU A 878 -41.80 -8.58 -4.58
C LEU A 878 -40.93 -7.43 -5.05
N THR A 879 -41.47 -6.22 -4.96
CA THR A 879 -40.72 -5.00 -5.27
C THR A 879 -40.24 -4.34 -3.97
N ASP A 880 -38.92 -4.23 -3.81
CA ASP A 880 -38.29 -3.56 -2.68
C ASP A 880 -38.50 -2.04 -2.73
N TRP A 881 -38.81 -1.44 -1.59
CA TRP A 881 -39.11 -0.01 -1.48
C TRP A 881 -37.88 0.88 -1.69
N LEU A 882 -36.73 0.46 -1.17
CA LEU A 882 -35.50 1.22 -1.14
C LEU A 882 -34.84 1.24 -2.52
N ASP A 883 -34.46 0.08 -3.04
CA ASP A 883 -33.72 0.01 -4.29
C ASP A 883 -34.61 -0.16 -5.53
N GLY A 884 -35.84 -0.66 -5.36
CA GLY A 884 -36.78 -0.92 -6.45
C GLY A 884 -36.47 -2.21 -7.23
N SER A 885 -35.67 -3.11 -6.67
CA SER A 885 -35.48 -4.47 -7.19
C SER A 885 -36.80 -5.23 -7.20
N ASP A 886 -36.95 -6.15 -8.16
CA ASP A 886 -38.14 -7.00 -8.32
C ASP A 886 -37.72 -8.47 -8.34
N ASP A 887 -38.14 -9.20 -7.31
CA ASP A 887 -37.92 -10.64 -7.16
C ASP A 887 -39.24 -11.40 -7.21
N ILE A 888 -39.19 -12.70 -7.48
CA ILE A 888 -40.39 -13.55 -7.49
C ILE A 888 -40.39 -14.46 -6.27
N VAL A 889 -41.35 -14.25 -5.37
CA VAL A 889 -41.59 -15.15 -4.24
C VAL A 889 -42.78 -16.07 -4.53
N LYS A 890 -42.69 -17.31 -4.09
CA LYS A 890 -43.80 -18.27 -4.23
C LYS A 890 -44.88 -17.97 -3.19
N ALA A 891 -46.12 -17.98 -3.64
CA ALA A 891 -47.28 -17.77 -2.81
C ALA A 891 -48.31 -18.91 -2.98
N GLU A 892 -48.89 -19.35 -1.87
CA GLU A 892 -49.91 -20.39 -1.88
C GLU A 892 -51.09 -20.04 -0.96
N PHE A 893 -52.31 -20.17 -1.46
CA PHE A 893 -53.52 -20.03 -0.65
C PHE A 893 -54.09 -21.39 -0.28
N VAL A 894 -54.52 -21.54 0.97
CA VAL A 894 -55.31 -22.70 1.42
C VAL A 894 -56.78 -22.40 1.23
N ILE A 895 -57.49 -23.31 0.58
CA ILE A 895 -58.93 -23.21 0.32
C ILE A 895 -59.62 -24.43 0.94
N GLU A 896 -60.47 -24.17 1.93
CA GLU A 896 -61.29 -25.15 2.66
C GLU A 896 -62.76 -24.76 2.49
N ASP A 897 -63.64 -25.71 2.16
CA ASP A 897 -65.07 -25.48 1.94
C ASP A 897 -65.39 -24.28 1.01
N ALA A 898 -64.60 -24.14 -0.07
CA ALA A 898 -64.65 -23.04 -1.05
C ALA A 898 -64.36 -21.63 -0.47
N GLN A 899 -63.75 -21.55 0.71
CA GLN A 899 -63.26 -20.30 1.31
C GLN A 899 -61.75 -20.33 1.45
N VAL A 900 -61.10 -19.21 1.09
CA VAL A 900 -59.68 -19.01 1.38
C VAL A 900 -59.52 -18.84 2.88
N THR A 901 -58.66 -19.64 3.52
CA THR A 901 -58.44 -19.62 4.98
C THR A 901 -57.03 -19.19 5.37
N ARG A 902 -56.03 -19.41 4.50
CA ARG A 902 -54.61 -19.11 4.80
C ARG A 902 -53.86 -18.63 3.57
N LEU A 903 -52.81 -17.85 3.79
CA LEU A 903 -51.83 -17.42 2.80
C LEU A 903 -50.43 -17.86 3.24
N GLY A 904 -49.73 -18.61 2.41
CA GLY A 904 -48.32 -18.98 2.57
C GLY A 904 -47.46 -18.15 1.63
N LEU A 905 -46.36 -17.59 2.15
CA LEU A 905 -45.37 -16.85 1.37
C LEU A 905 -43.98 -17.43 1.63
N GLN A 906 -43.21 -17.69 0.56
CA GLN A 906 -41.80 -18.08 0.67
C GLN A 906 -40.92 -16.84 0.89
N LEU A 907 -41.03 -16.21 2.07
CA LEU A 907 -40.23 -15.04 2.45
C LEU A 907 -38.83 -15.42 2.94
N GLU A 908 -38.60 -16.70 3.28
CA GLU A 908 -37.33 -17.17 3.84
C GLU A 908 -36.78 -18.39 3.10
N GLU A 909 -35.74 -18.21 2.30
CA GLU A 909 -35.17 -19.29 1.47
C GLU A 909 -34.57 -20.44 2.26
N MET A 910 -34.13 -20.18 3.49
CA MET A 910 -33.49 -21.17 4.36
C MET A 910 -34.51 -22.12 5.02
N LEU A 911 -35.79 -21.75 5.02
CA LEU A 911 -36.86 -22.59 5.56
C LEU A 911 -37.40 -23.52 4.48
N LYS A 912 -37.69 -24.77 4.88
CA LYS A 912 -38.34 -25.75 4.00
C LYS A 912 -39.83 -25.46 3.79
N GLU A 913 -40.44 -24.77 4.75
CA GLU A 913 -41.87 -24.44 4.76
C GLU A 913 -42.05 -22.94 4.51
N MET A 914 -43.19 -22.58 3.92
CA MET A 914 -43.59 -21.18 3.75
C MET A 914 -43.96 -20.54 5.09
N ILE A 915 -43.88 -19.21 5.15
CA ILE A 915 -44.47 -18.44 6.24
C ILE A 915 -45.97 -18.38 6.03
N TRP A 916 -46.72 -19.05 6.91
CA TRP A 916 -48.18 -19.11 6.84
C TRP A 916 -48.84 -18.02 7.68
N PHE A 917 -49.84 -17.37 7.09
CA PHE A 917 -50.68 -16.35 7.69
C PHE A 917 -52.14 -16.84 7.72
N GLU A 918 -52.78 -16.73 8.88
CA GLU A 918 -54.17 -17.11 9.09
C GLU A 918 -55.09 -15.96 8.66
N LYS A 919 -56.12 -16.25 7.88
CA LYS A 919 -57.14 -15.24 7.52
C LYS A 919 -57.91 -14.83 8.77
N LYS A 920 -58.11 -13.53 8.95
CA LYS A 920 -58.85 -12.95 10.08
C LYS A 920 -60.18 -12.39 9.57
N ASP A 921 -61.26 -13.14 9.78
CA ASP A 921 -62.60 -12.67 9.44
C ASP A 921 -62.94 -11.37 10.20
N GLY A 922 -63.22 -10.29 9.46
CA GLY A 922 -64.06 -9.21 9.97
C GLY A 922 -63.39 -8.01 10.63
N VAL A 923 -62.20 -7.56 10.19
CA VAL A 923 -61.85 -6.13 10.36
C VAL A 923 -62.44 -5.35 9.20
N ARG A 924 -63.72 -5.00 9.28
CA ARG A 924 -64.29 -3.95 8.43
C ARG A 924 -63.44 -2.70 8.64
N SER A 925 -62.85 -2.21 7.56
CA SER A 925 -62.16 -0.93 7.50
C SER A 925 -63.00 0.16 8.15
N GLY A 926 -62.70 0.50 9.40
CA GLY A 926 -62.95 1.85 9.88
C GLY A 926 -62.14 2.76 8.99
N ALA A 927 -62.82 3.66 8.27
CA ALA A 927 -62.19 4.64 7.41
C ALA A 927 -61.20 5.50 8.23
N ALA A 928 -59.96 5.07 8.32
CA ALA A 928 -58.85 5.94 8.64
C ALA A 928 -58.62 6.77 7.38
N ARG A 929 -59.12 8.01 7.40
CA ARG A 929 -58.78 9.03 6.42
C ARG A 929 -57.27 9.03 6.25
N VAL A 930 -56.82 8.79 5.02
CA VAL A 930 -55.47 9.15 4.57
C VAL A 930 -55.31 10.64 4.86
N GLN A 931 -54.61 10.97 5.95
CA GLN A 931 -54.03 12.29 6.12
C GLN A 931 -52.77 12.31 5.27
N THR A 932 -52.85 12.99 4.14
CA THR A 932 -51.70 13.46 3.38
C THR A 932 -50.79 14.27 4.33
N PRO A 933 -49.49 13.95 4.48
CA PRO A 933 -48.56 14.88 5.08
C PRO A 933 -48.33 16.00 4.05
N LEU A 934 -48.91 17.17 4.32
CA LEU A 934 -48.48 18.42 3.72
C LEU A 934 -47.07 18.73 4.24
N PHE A 935 -46.04 18.34 3.50
CA PHE A 935 -44.73 18.96 3.65
C PHE A 935 -44.77 20.33 2.99
N GLY A 936 -45.03 21.35 3.82
CA GLY A 936 -44.83 22.75 3.49
C GLY A 936 -43.35 23.08 3.49
N VAL A 937 -42.93 23.74 2.42
CA VAL A 937 -41.60 24.29 2.16
C VAL A 937 -41.40 25.60 2.94
N MET A 938 -40.25 25.68 3.65
CA MET A 938 -39.50 26.86 4.14
C MET A 938 -40.04 27.72 5.31
N PRO A 939 -39.15 28.47 6.01
CA PRO A 939 -37.68 28.43 6.04
C PRO A 939 -37.06 27.90 7.34
#